data_AF-A0A6G1GC78-F1
#
_entry.id   AF-A0A6G1GC78-F1
#
_cell.length_a   1.000
_cell.length_b   1.000
_cell.length_c   1.000
_cell.angle_alpha   90.00
_cell.angle_beta   90.00
_cell.angle_gamma   90.00
#
_symmetry.space_group_name_H-M   'P 1'
#
loop_
_entity.id
_entity.type
_entity.pdbx_description
1 polymer ?
#
loop_
_entity_poly.entity_id
_entity_poly.type
_entity_poly.pdbx_seq_one_letter_code
_entity_poly.pdbx_strand_id
1 'polypeptide(L)'
;MLFSDCNVPTVIPEGIFCHLLVILGAQDDAICYAARQVIITLLETSKTGSVKVMVPTLGVSVHSLVWSRVMGLLPSERENGGTSIASVLAVWLKLAACSKGDELQAPLRKDIYWILLQKILLRGSDQQRKLGLAIMRMSLDAIQDPRETPVLGIRKEQIENDKNFYQRYCTLFETIIIGRYLNQIEDCIPELNKISADDSPVHPSWIFLLFTPAFDSALQDKNRRIIAQWVMDRPELLASLSRRQNISTGAGEPSLLSLIVNPFLGWAAQGTHFTSSLLRVNRRIVSEHGAALSSFLSALMNGLEEDEASELMHQIVNTYLIQIPPPNPTGLAFILHGIYQSAAYRPYIITDRHVELFRQLQLPAKVSLPPSALRVVRILAQRIGQLATNISQVPKDASQMSLESPHSDSTQETQESDHGLPIHPKIELASPREDLQPKPFQGFLRSLESTDYRFLRGEGLQSVCSSVYNLLKTNSSDQEEEGVALDRILQLIWERLEIEDFPRATCHIFPKLIFHENCLRHGMRHPEFADLVSSWAEGLLDLCRTRIATLPSLMRSVREAFFKHPEAFQAFHLDSFLYKFVSDPPRIVLDFSYEESMEYLLEPAGKGRDGSPATSRPELSTRYGLGSGFTHESYSLICTFDMFNHLCALNDSACYDLFDRIITPWTNQSTKDATIPAKWKRTSQLQAAFILAESVFSQETSKQYFEPLLRLLSIEAMPRFRILVEWILVRFLHHTPDMHDDFLRAFEGASNDFHNPKYTSSLVRAAVAIAQLPVASEDFSSRLMVLLMAMSMYTSVAVRYASQWAILFLFDNAESRGWDTITGNPILKNTAAYLHKLKTETAVPGRVPPMRVVEDRSLSAVVEGSFIDAQPSEQPIATRLDFQLLWEEDAKSGLDTSRLSATLPLGNPELRPPVKLPKKKQREAVQAAEAGATAAAPLQTKGYTIENILDDSKTSCRNSDLILVASLIEYPVNLGGLSRCAEVFGAGSLYIPSLSVVADKEFKALSVSSEVHLPIHECPEMGLKQMLAAKKNEGYTIVGIEQTDHSVILGTAEAVLPTKAVFVLGSERYGIPGELMLEMDTFVEIRQLGIVRSLNVQTAAAVVLAEYVRQHR
;
A
#
# COMPACT_ATOMS: atom_id res chain seq x y z
N MET A 1 -33.47 30.79 38.73
CA MET A 1 -33.85 31.04 40.14
C MET A 1 -34.93 32.13 40.24
N LEU A 2 -36.13 31.93 39.66
CA LEU A 2 -37.24 32.89 39.79
C LEU A 2 -38.64 32.24 39.92
N PHE A 3 -38.72 30.92 40.10
CA PHE A 3 -40.01 30.20 40.16
C PHE A 3 -40.03 29.11 41.25
N SER A 4 -39.57 29.40 42.47
CA SER A 4 -39.69 28.44 43.59
C SER A 4 -40.88 28.69 44.51
N ASP A 5 -41.50 29.87 44.49
CA ASP A 5 -42.57 30.20 45.45
C ASP A 5 -43.70 30.98 44.79
N CYS A 6 -44.61 30.32 44.06
CA CYS A 6 -45.92 30.86 43.69
C CYS A 6 -46.85 29.75 43.18
N ASN A 7 -47.88 29.40 43.98
CA ASN A 7 -49.05 28.63 43.54
C ASN A 7 -49.92 29.50 42.62
N VAL A 8 -49.46 29.77 41.39
CA VAL A 8 -50.24 30.45 40.35
C VAL A 8 -50.43 29.48 39.19
N PRO A 9 -51.68 29.23 38.72
CA PRO A 9 -51.90 28.50 37.48
C PRO A 9 -51.29 29.32 36.34
N THR A 10 -50.14 28.89 35.84
CA THR A 10 -49.36 29.62 34.83
C THR A 10 -49.99 29.41 33.46
N VAL A 11 -50.93 30.29 33.09
CA VAL A 11 -51.42 30.39 31.72
C VAL A 11 -50.35 31.08 30.89
N ILE A 12 -49.81 30.39 29.88
CA ILE A 12 -48.79 30.93 28.98
C ILE A 12 -49.49 31.58 27.78
N PRO A 13 -49.26 32.88 27.51
CA PRO A 13 -49.76 33.52 26.30
C PRO A 13 -49.16 32.87 25.04
N GLU A 14 -49.99 32.61 24.02
CA GLU A 14 -49.58 32.06 22.72
C GLU A 14 -48.42 32.85 22.10
N GLY A 15 -48.41 34.17 22.27
CA GLY A 15 -47.32 35.04 21.82
C GLY A 15 -45.96 34.63 22.41
N ILE A 16 -45.88 34.36 23.71
CA ILE A 16 -44.62 33.98 24.38
C ILE A 16 -44.14 32.61 23.91
N PHE A 17 -45.06 31.64 23.80
CA PHE A 17 -44.74 30.32 23.27
C PHE A 17 -44.25 30.39 21.80
N CYS A 18 -44.93 31.18 20.97
CA CYS A 18 -44.51 31.42 19.59
C CYS A 18 -43.14 32.11 19.49
N HIS A 19 -42.85 33.08 20.36
CA HIS A 19 -41.54 33.75 20.38
C HIS A 19 -40.43 32.81 20.85
N LEU A 20 -40.69 31.93 21.83
CA LEU A 20 -39.74 30.90 22.25
C LEU A 20 -39.41 29.90 21.13
N LEU A 21 -40.40 29.55 20.30
CA LEU A 21 -40.18 28.71 19.10
C LEU A 21 -39.32 29.41 18.03
N VAL A 22 -39.42 30.74 17.91
CA VAL A 22 -38.55 31.53 17.02
C VAL A 22 -37.13 31.64 17.59
N ILE A 23 -37.01 31.84 18.90
CA ILE A 23 -35.73 31.96 19.61
C ILE A 23 -34.95 30.62 19.63
N LEU A 24 -35.64 29.48 19.54
CA LEU A 24 -35.01 28.17 19.29
C LEU A 24 -34.19 28.12 17.99
N GLY A 25 -34.51 28.96 17.00
CA GLY A 25 -33.75 29.11 15.76
C GLY A 25 -32.70 30.24 15.77
N ALA A 26 -32.43 30.85 16.93
CA ALA A 26 -31.41 31.91 17.05
C ALA A 26 -29.99 31.34 16.97
N GLN A 27 -29.05 32.10 16.37
CA GLN A 27 -27.63 31.71 16.18
C GLN A 27 -26.83 31.56 17.49
N ASP A 28 -27.32 32.10 18.59
CA ASP A 28 -26.65 32.06 19.89
C ASP A 28 -27.05 30.78 20.65
N ASP A 29 -26.06 29.89 20.87
CA ASP A 29 -26.25 28.59 21.52
C ASP A 29 -26.78 28.71 22.96
N ALA A 30 -26.42 29.77 23.70
CA ALA A 30 -26.88 29.97 25.06
C ALA A 30 -28.36 30.40 25.09
N ILE A 31 -28.76 31.26 24.16
CA ILE A 31 -30.14 31.70 23.99
C ILE A 31 -31.04 30.55 23.52
N CYS A 32 -30.56 29.76 22.55
CA CYS A 32 -31.27 28.57 22.09
C CYS A 32 -31.41 27.53 23.21
N TYR A 33 -30.34 27.27 23.95
CA TYR A 33 -30.37 26.36 25.09
C TYR A 33 -31.36 26.83 26.17
N ALA A 34 -31.37 28.12 26.50
CA ALA A 34 -32.33 28.68 27.44
C ALA A 34 -33.77 28.53 26.96
N ALA A 35 -34.06 28.87 25.69
CA ALA A 35 -35.39 28.70 25.10
C ALA A 35 -35.82 27.22 25.08
N ARG A 36 -34.91 26.30 24.78
CA ARG A 36 -35.12 24.85 24.83
C ARG A 36 -35.45 24.38 26.24
N GLN A 37 -34.70 24.81 27.26
CA GLN A 37 -34.95 24.43 28.65
C GLN A 37 -36.28 24.97 29.16
N VAL A 38 -36.62 26.21 28.78
CA VAL A 38 -37.92 26.80 29.09
C VAL A 38 -39.03 25.99 28.45
N ILE A 39 -38.95 25.66 27.16
CA ILE A 39 -39.97 24.84 26.47
C ILE A 39 -40.08 23.44 27.11
N ILE A 40 -38.97 22.76 27.40
CA ILE A 40 -39.00 21.43 28.04
C ILE A 40 -39.66 21.49 29.42
N THR A 41 -39.25 22.45 30.25
CA THR A 41 -39.80 22.62 31.62
C THR A 41 -41.30 22.94 31.58
N LEU A 42 -41.74 23.78 30.64
CA LEU A 42 -43.15 24.13 30.43
C LEU A 42 -44.00 22.91 30.00
N LEU A 43 -43.39 21.95 29.32
CA LEU A 43 -44.07 20.74 28.83
C LEU A 43 -44.08 19.61 29.85
N GLU A 44 -43.00 19.44 30.61
CA GLU A 44 -42.93 18.48 31.72
C GLU A 44 -43.92 18.86 32.83
N THR A 45 -44.07 20.15 33.12
CA THR A 45 -45.09 20.65 34.05
C THR A 45 -46.51 20.42 33.55
N SER A 46 -46.75 20.44 32.22
CA SER A 46 -48.07 20.11 31.63
C SER A 46 -48.47 18.63 31.80
N LYS A 47 -47.50 17.69 31.83
CA LYS A 47 -47.75 16.25 32.06
C LYS A 47 -48.26 15.94 33.46
N THR A 48 -47.86 16.73 34.46
CA THR A 48 -48.25 16.52 35.86
C THR A 48 -49.70 16.94 36.17
N GLY A 49 -50.43 17.48 35.19
CA GLY A 49 -51.81 17.96 35.35
C GLY A 49 -51.93 19.34 36.00
N SER A 50 -50.82 19.97 36.36
CA SER A 50 -50.77 21.24 37.12
C SER A 50 -50.94 22.50 36.25
N VAL A 51 -50.82 22.38 34.92
CA VAL A 51 -50.85 23.51 33.98
C VAL A 51 -51.77 23.20 32.79
N LYS A 52 -52.83 23.99 32.60
CA LYS A 52 -53.65 23.99 31.37
C LYS A 52 -53.12 25.06 30.43
N VAL A 53 -52.51 24.65 29.31
CA VAL A 53 -52.24 25.57 28.19
C VAL A 53 -53.58 25.86 27.51
N MET A 54 -54.19 27.00 27.82
CA MET A 54 -55.27 27.54 26.98
C MET A 54 -54.61 28.14 25.74
N VAL A 55 -54.68 27.45 24.61
CA VAL A 55 -54.51 28.07 23.30
C VAL A 55 -55.82 28.79 23.00
N PRO A 56 -55.90 30.13 23.09
CA PRO A 56 -57.14 30.83 22.77
C PRO A 56 -57.31 30.81 21.25
N THR A 57 -58.49 30.36 20.79
CA THR A 57 -59.05 30.65 19.47
C THR A 57 -58.29 30.15 18.23
N LEU A 58 -58.41 28.86 17.93
CA LEU A 58 -58.65 28.25 16.61
C LEU A 58 -58.57 26.73 16.83
N GLY A 59 -59.44 25.93 16.23
CA GLY A 59 -59.52 24.47 16.42
C GLY A 59 -58.34 23.68 15.84
N VAL A 60 -57.10 24.15 16.03
CA VAL A 60 -55.86 23.62 15.48
C VAL A 60 -55.01 23.08 16.65
N SER A 61 -54.56 21.84 16.56
CA SER A 61 -53.73 21.23 17.62
C SER A 61 -52.40 21.97 17.79
N VAL A 62 -51.90 22.03 19.03
CA VAL A 62 -50.57 22.60 19.36
C VAL A 62 -49.48 21.99 18.47
N HIS A 63 -49.60 20.70 18.16
CA HIS A 63 -48.68 19.97 17.27
C HIS A 63 -48.69 20.49 15.83
N SER A 64 -49.86 20.86 15.31
CA SER A 64 -50.00 21.41 13.95
C SER A 64 -49.39 22.81 13.84
N LEU A 65 -49.53 23.63 14.88
CA LEU A 65 -48.93 24.95 14.97
C LEU A 65 -47.39 24.86 15.04
N VAL A 66 -46.87 24.00 15.92
CA VAL A 66 -45.42 23.76 16.03
C VAL A 66 -44.87 23.26 14.70
N TRP A 67 -45.50 22.25 14.08
CA TRP A 67 -45.09 21.72 12.79
C TRP A 67 -45.08 22.78 11.67
N SER A 68 -46.12 23.61 11.58
CA SER A 68 -46.18 24.71 10.60
C SER A 68 -45.06 25.72 10.78
N ARG A 69 -44.61 25.97 12.01
CA ARG A 69 -43.51 26.89 12.31
C ARG A 69 -42.15 26.25 12.05
N VAL A 70 -41.96 24.97 12.39
CA VAL A 70 -40.77 24.21 11.95
C VAL A 70 -40.62 24.30 10.44
N MET A 71 -41.70 24.07 9.69
CA MET A 71 -41.70 24.13 8.23
C MET A 71 -41.44 25.55 7.68
N GLY A 72 -41.93 26.59 8.36
CA GLY A 72 -41.68 27.99 7.99
C GLY A 72 -40.25 28.47 8.25
N LEU A 73 -39.50 27.81 9.12
CA LEU A 73 -38.09 28.12 9.43
C LEU A 73 -37.09 27.42 8.48
N LEU A 74 -37.57 26.51 7.62
CA LEU A 74 -36.74 25.72 6.69
C LEU A 74 -36.18 26.47 5.47
N PRO A 75 -36.85 27.48 4.86
CA PRO A 75 -36.34 28.10 3.64
C PRO A 75 -35.13 29.02 3.83
N SER A 76 -34.78 29.38 5.07
CA SER A 76 -33.63 30.24 5.37
C SER A 76 -32.37 29.41 5.65
N GLU A 77 -31.83 28.74 4.62
CA GLU A 77 -30.46 28.24 4.67
C GLU A 77 -29.51 29.45 4.79
N ARG A 78 -28.91 29.66 5.97
CA ARG A 78 -27.71 30.50 6.10
C ARG A 78 -26.53 29.58 6.30
N GLU A 79 -25.55 29.70 5.41
CA GLU A 79 -24.40 28.80 5.21
C GLU A 79 -23.43 28.66 6.39
N ASN A 80 -23.62 29.41 7.49
CA ASN A 80 -22.72 29.37 8.64
C ASN A 80 -23.49 28.98 9.89
N GLY A 81 -23.05 27.87 10.49
CA GLY A 81 -23.70 27.14 11.58
C GLY A 81 -24.35 28.00 12.66
N GLY A 82 -25.58 27.63 12.99
CA GLY A 82 -26.34 28.09 14.15
C GLY A 82 -27.55 27.18 14.30
N THR A 83 -27.53 26.36 15.36
CA THR A 83 -28.67 25.66 15.99
C THR A 83 -29.73 25.06 15.06
N SER A 84 -29.57 23.74 14.88
CA SER A 84 -30.05 22.98 13.74
C SER A 84 -31.51 22.57 13.84
N ILE A 85 -32.10 22.38 12.65
CA ILE A 85 -33.34 21.65 12.38
C ILE A 85 -33.47 20.40 13.28
N ALA A 86 -32.38 19.71 13.64
CA ALA A 86 -32.39 18.55 14.51
C ALA A 86 -32.82 18.86 15.96
N SER A 87 -32.40 19.98 16.54
CA SER A 87 -32.83 20.42 17.88
C SER A 87 -34.33 20.72 17.92
N VAL A 88 -34.84 21.35 16.87
CA VAL A 88 -36.26 21.70 16.73
C VAL A 88 -37.11 20.44 16.49
N LEU A 89 -36.65 19.53 15.63
CA LEU A 89 -37.31 18.23 15.41
C LEU A 89 -37.29 17.34 16.66
N ALA A 90 -36.22 17.37 17.46
CA ALA A 90 -36.15 16.65 18.73
C ALA A 90 -37.15 17.20 19.76
N VAL A 91 -37.31 18.53 19.84
CA VAL A 91 -38.34 19.16 20.68
C VAL A 91 -39.74 18.80 20.19
N TRP A 92 -39.98 18.81 18.87
CA TRP A 92 -41.25 18.38 18.29
C TRP A 92 -41.57 16.91 18.55
N LEU A 93 -40.60 15.99 18.47
CA LEU A 93 -40.80 14.58 18.78
C LEU A 93 -41.01 14.31 20.27
N LYS A 94 -40.29 15.02 21.14
CA LYS A 94 -40.56 14.97 22.58
C LYS A 94 -41.97 15.44 22.87
N LEU A 95 -42.38 16.58 22.32
CA LEU A 95 -43.75 17.08 22.38
C LEU A 95 -44.75 16.01 21.95
N ALA A 96 -44.55 15.43 20.77
CA ALA A 96 -45.47 14.50 20.15
C ALA A 96 -45.52 13.13 20.86
N ALA A 97 -44.40 12.64 21.42
CA ALA A 97 -44.38 11.42 22.25
C ALA A 97 -45.15 11.59 23.57
N CYS A 98 -45.46 12.83 23.96
CA CYS A 98 -46.25 13.12 25.16
C CYS A 98 -47.76 13.18 24.89
N SER A 99 -48.20 13.24 23.62
CA SER A 99 -49.60 13.27 23.22
C SER A 99 -50.11 11.88 22.79
N LYS A 100 -51.40 11.59 23.04
CA LYS A 100 -51.99 10.29 22.73
C LYS A 100 -52.36 10.19 21.24
N GLY A 101 -51.69 9.28 20.52
CA GLY A 101 -52.26 8.48 19.41
C GLY A 101 -52.24 9.07 18.00
N ASP A 102 -53.09 10.05 17.70
CA ASP A 102 -53.45 10.37 16.31
C ASP A 102 -52.70 11.57 15.70
N GLU A 103 -52.23 12.49 16.53
CA GLU A 103 -51.67 13.77 16.06
C GLU A 103 -50.27 13.65 15.44
N LEU A 104 -49.55 12.56 15.76
CA LEU A 104 -48.19 12.28 15.28
C LEU A 104 -48.18 11.64 13.88
N GLN A 105 -49.28 10.99 13.47
CA GLN A 105 -49.38 10.33 12.17
C GLN A 105 -49.40 11.33 11.00
N ALA A 106 -49.98 12.52 11.18
CA ALA A 106 -50.12 13.49 10.08
C ALA A 106 -48.78 14.06 9.57
N PRO A 107 -47.79 14.39 10.42
CA PRO A 107 -46.46 14.80 9.97
C PRO A 107 -45.58 13.64 9.46
N LEU A 108 -45.66 12.45 10.07
CA LEU A 108 -44.91 11.26 9.62
C LEU A 108 -45.32 10.80 8.20
N ARG A 109 -46.53 11.15 7.76
CA ARG A 109 -47.04 10.93 6.41
C ARG A 109 -46.50 11.89 5.34
N LYS A 110 -45.72 12.91 5.70
CA LYS A 110 -45.20 13.91 4.75
C LYS A 110 -43.75 13.59 4.37
N ASP A 111 -43.46 13.53 3.07
CA ASP A 111 -42.10 13.22 2.57
C ASP A 111 -41.03 14.21 3.02
N ILE A 112 -41.41 15.48 3.12
CA ILE A 112 -40.52 16.55 3.60
C ILE A 112 -39.95 16.25 4.98
N TYR A 113 -40.68 15.52 5.85
CA TYR A 113 -40.16 15.10 7.16
C TYR A 113 -38.94 14.19 7.01
N TRP A 114 -39.06 13.15 6.19
CA TRP A 114 -38.01 12.15 5.99
C TRP A 114 -36.83 12.72 5.21
N ILE A 115 -37.07 13.58 4.22
CA ILE A 115 -36.02 14.29 3.47
C ILE A 115 -35.17 15.16 4.40
N LEU A 116 -35.79 15.86 5.35
CA LEU A 116 -35.04 16.67 6.34
C LEU A 116 -34.16 15.80 7.23
N LEU A 117 -34.66 14.62 7.61
CA LEU A 117 -33.88 13.68 8.40
C LEU A 117 -32.67 13.16 7.62
N GLN A 118 -32.84 12.87 6.32
CA GLN A 118 -31.73 12.51 5.43
C GLN A 118 -30.70 13.63 5.31
N LYS A 119 -31.12 14.89 5.16
CA LYS A 119 -30.22 16.06 5.14
C LYS A 119 -29.40 16.18 6.43
N ILE A 120 -30.01 15.94 7.59
CA ILE A 120 -29.33 15.95 8.90
C ILE A 120 -28.25 14.86 8.96
N LEU A 121 -28.57 13.63 8.54
CA LEU A 121 -27.60 12.54 8.54
C LEU A 121 -26.45 12.77 7.55
N LEU A 122 -26.75 13.38 6.40
CA LEU A 122 -25.78 13.67 5.35
C LEU A 122 -24.76 14.73 5.80
N ARG A 123 -25.24 15.90 6.22
CA ARG A 123 -24.41 17.11 6.45
C ARG A 123 -24.18 17.46 7.93
N GLY A 124 -24.82 16.76 8.87
CA GLY A 124 -24.72 17.07 10.30
C GLY A 124 -23.41 16.64 10.95
N SER A 125 -23.06 17.27 12.08
CA SER A 125 -21.98 16.83 12.97
C SER A 125 -22.30 15.47 13.62
N ASP A 126 -21.32 14.80 14.23
CA ASP A 126 -21.56 13.49 14.87
C ASP A 126 -22.65 13.55 15.97
N GLN A 127 -22.75 14.66 16.70
CA GLN A 127 -23.84 14.88 17.66
C GLN A 127 -25.20 15.03 16.96
N GLN A 128 -25.26 15.77 15.86
CA GLN A 128 -26.50 15.96 15.08
C GLN A 128 -26.93 14.66 14.39
N ARG A 129 -25.98 13.85 13.90
CA ARG A 129 -26.24 12.52 13.32
C ARG A 129 -26.79 11.57 14.37
N LYS A 130 -26.20 11.51 15.58
CA LYS A 130 -26.75 10.74 16.71
C LYS A 130 -28.18 11.16 17.05
N LEU A 131 -28.44 12.47 17.10
CA LEU A 131 -29.78 12.99 17.35
C LEU A 131 -30.76 12.62 16.23
N GLY A 132 -30.33 12.69 14.96
CA GLY A 132 -31.10 12.25 13.80
C GLY A 132 -31.46 10.77 13.85
N LEU A 133 -30.53 9.89 14.23
CA LEU A 133 -30.81 8.45 14.37
C LEU A 133 -31.74 8.16 15.56
N ALA A 134 -31.61 8.89 16.67
CA ALA A 134 -32.54 8.79 17.78
C ALA A 134 -33.97 9.22 17.36
N ILE A 135 -34.07 10.34 16.64
CA ILE A 135 -35.32 10.82 16.02
C ILE A 135 -35.91 9.75 15.11
N MET A 136 -35.09 9.11 14.26
CA MET A 136 -35.51 8.04 13.37
C MET A 136 -36.12 6.86 14.15
N ARG A 137 -35.45 6.38 15.20
CA ARG A 137 -35.93 5.27 16.04
C ARG A 137 -37.27 5.60 16.71
N MET A 138 -37.38 6.78 17.33
CA MET A 138 -38.63 7.23 17.96
C MET A 138 -39.78 7.34 16.94
N SER A 139 -39.48 7.84 15.74
CA SER A 139 -40.48 7.94 14.67
C SER A 139 -40.93 6.58 14.18
N LEU A 140 -40.03 5.61 14.06
CA LEU A 140 -40.37 4.22 13.70
C LEU A 140 -41.29 3.58 14.76
N ASP A 141 -41.00 3.78 16.04
CA ASP A 141 -41.84 3.25 17.13
C ASP A 141 -43.24 3.89 17.14
N ALA A 142 -43.34 5.16 16.76
CA ALA A 142 -44.59 5.90 16.74
C ALA A 142 -45.49 5.61 15.50
N ILE A 143 -45.00 4.89 14.48
CA ILE A 143 -45.80 4.53 13.29
C ILE A 143 -46.83 3.46 13.67
N GLN A 144 -48.11 3.80 13.49
CA GLN A 144 -49.26 2.91 13.72
C GLN A 144 -49.97 2.51 12.41
N ASP A 145 -50.08 3.42 11.44
CA ASP A 145 -50.67 3.17 10.12
C ASP A 145 -49.80 3.78 9.02
N PRO A 146 -48.83 3.04 8.46
CA PRO A 146 -47.99 3.51 7.38
C PRO A 146 -48.84 3.60 6.10
N ARG A 147 -48.96 4.80 5.55
CA ARG A 147 -49.24 4.96 4.12
C ARG A 147 -47.90 4.89 3.38
N GLU A 148 -47.90 4.31 2.18
CA GLU A 148 -46.73 4.36 1.28
C GLU A 148 -46.33 5.82 1.07
N THR A 149 -45.24 6.23 1.71
CA THR A 149 -44.55 7.48 1.39
C THR A 149 -43.35 7.14 0.53
N PRO A 150 -43.08 7.87 -0.56
CA PRO A 150 -41.99 7.55 -1.51
C PRO A 150 -40.61 7.40 -0.87
N VAL A 151 -40.36 7.95 0.32
CA VAL A 151 -39.03 7.92 0.98
C VAL A 151 -38.93 6.87 2.12
N LEU A 152 -40.06 6.31 2.58
CA LEU A 152 -40.13 5.32 3.66
C LEU A 152 -40.89 4.09 3.16
N GLY A 153 -40.17 2.98 2.95
CA GLY A 153 -40.67 1.76 2.31
C GLY A 153 -41.39 0.78 3.25
N ILE A 154 -42.05 1.27 4.31
CA ILE A 154 -42.74 0.40 5.27
C ILE A 154 -44.08 -0.06 4.70
N ARG A 155 -44.26 -1.37 4.54
CA ARG A 155 -45.47 -1.99 4.03
C ARG A 155 -46.45 -2.27 5.17
N LYS A 156 -47.72 -2.01 4.91
CA LYS A 156 -48.81 -2.18 5.89
C LYS A 156 -48.97 -3.63 6.39
N GLU A 157 -48.59 -4.61 5.57
CA GLU A 157 -48.71 -6.04 5.90
C GLU A 157 -47.54 -6.57 6.76
N GLN A 158 -46.39 -5.89 6.78
CA GLN A 158 -45.15 -6.36 7.42
C GLN A 158 -44.48 -5.27 8.29
N ILE A 159 -45.28 -4.43 8.94
CA ILE A 159 -44.83 -3.23 9.67
C ILE A 159 -43.67 -3.53 10.63
N GLU A 160 -43.79 -4.54 11.48
CA GLU A 160 -42.77 -4.87 12.48
C GLU A 160 -41.48 -5.44 11.87
N ASN A 161 -41.59 -6.18 10.75
CA ASN A 161 -40.41 -6.67 10.04
C ASN A 161 -39.67 -5.50 9.37
N ASP A 162 -40.40 -4.62 8.67
CA ASP A 162 -39.82 -3.46 7.99
C ASP A 162 -39.21 -2.46 8.99
N LYS A 163 -39.84 -2.25 10.16
CA LYS A 163 -39.26 -1.47 11.28
C LYS A 163 -37.92 -2.06 11.73
N ASN A 164 -37.81 -3.38 11.88
CA ASN A 164 -36.56 -4.04 12.26
C ASN A 164 -35.44 -3.79 11.24
N PHE A 165 -35.74 -3.79 9.94
CA PHE A 165 -34.76 -3.43 8.90
C PHE A 165 -34.25 -2.00 9.05
N TYR A 166 -35.12 -1.04 9.32
CA TYR A 166 -34.73 0.35 9.57
C TYR A 166 -33.97 0.54 10.91
N GLN A 167 -34.28 -0.24 11.94
CA GLN A 167 -33.48 -0.26 13.18
C GLN A 167 -32.07 -0.81 12.95
N ARG A 168 -31.93 -1.86 12.13
CA ARG A 168 -30.63 -2.37 11.69
C ARG A 168 -29.87 -1.33 10.88
N TYR A 169 -30.55 -0.59 10.00
CA TYR A 169 -29.96 0.52 9.26
C TYR A 169 -29.36 1.58 10.21
N CYS A 170 -30.10 2.00 11.24
CA CYS A 170 -29.56 2.95 12.24
C CYS A 170 -28.29 2.41 12.92
N THR A 171 -28.26 1.11 13.22
CA THR A 171 -27.11 0.44 13.84
C THR A 171 -25.90 0.39 12.91
N LEU A 172 -26.11 0.11 11.62
CA LEU A 172 -25.05 0.17 10.60
C LEU A 172 -24.52 1.59 10.45
N PHE A 173 -25.38 2.60 10.41
CA PHE A 173 -24.97 4.00 10.32
C PHE A 173 -24.14 4.41 11.53
N GLU A 174 -24.58 4.05 12.74
CA GLU A 174 -23.80 4.28 13.97
C GLU A 174 -22.44 3.60 13.91
N THR A 175 -22.37 2.35 13.44
CA THR A 175 -21.12 1.59 13.42
C THR A 175 -20.13 2.13 12.39
N ILE A 176 -20.59 2.34 11.15
CA ILE A 176 -19.74 2.72 10.01
C ILE A 176 -19.33 4.20 10.09
N ILE A 177 -20.27 5.10 10.37
CA ILE A 177 -20.04 6.55 10.29
C ILE A 177 -19.60 7.15 11.63
N ILE A 178 -20.18 6.69 12.74
CA ILE A 178 -19.97 7.30 14.07
C ILE A 178 -18.93 6.53 14.89
N GLY A 179 -18.99 5.19 14.91
CA GLY A 179 -18.10 4.32 15.69
C GLY A 179 -16.71 4.19 15.06
N ARG A 180 -16.62 4.10 13.74
CA ARG A 180 -15.37 4.13 12.94
C ARG A 180 -14.31 3.09 13.36
N TYR A 181 -14.72 1.98 13.98
CA TYR A 181 -13.80 0.90 14.39
C TYR A 181 -13.66 -0.17 13.29
N LEU A 182 -12.43 -0.48 12.90
CA LEU A 182 -12.12 -1.38 11.77
C LEU A 182 -12.83 -2.75 11.87
N ASN A 183 -12.63 -3.46 12.99
CA ASN A 183 -13.18 -4.80 13.18
C ASN A 183 -14.72 -4.80 13.13
N GLN A 184 -15.35 -3.78 13.71
CA GLN A 184 -16.82 -3.68 13.71
C GLN A 184 -17.38 -3.43 12.31
N ILE A 185 -16.68 -2.68 11.47
CA ILE A 185 -17.08 -2.45 10.08
C ILE A 185 -16.95 -3.75 9.27
N GLU A 186 -15.89 -4.52 9.47
CA GLU A 186 -15.73 -5.85 8.84
C GLU A 186 -16.87 -6.80 9.25
N ASP A 187 -17.25 -6.80 10.53
CA ASP A 187 -18.33 -7.63 11.06
C ASP A 187 -19.73 -7.19 10.55
N CYS A 188 -19.88 -5.94 10.11
CA CYS A 188 -21.15 -5.40 9.60
C CYS A 188 -21.45 -5.76 8.14
N ILE A 189 -20.46 -6.25 7.37
CA ILE A 189 -20.63 -6.53 5.93
C ILE A 189 -21.79 -7.50 5.62
N PRO A 190 -22.01 -8.61 6.37
CA PRO A 190 -23.14 -9.49 6.14
C PRO A 190 -24.51 -8.81 6.34
N GLU A 191 -24.64 -7.93 7.34
CA GLU A 191 -25.89 -7.19 7.56
C GLU A 191 -26.10 -6.10 6.51
N LEU A 192 -25.03 -5.44 6.04
CA LEU A 192 -25.10 -4.48 4.94
C LEU A 192 -25.64 -5.13 3.65
N ASN A 193 -25.25 -6.39 3.38
CA ASN A 193 -25.79 -7.16 2.25
C ASN A 193 -27.30 -7.38 2.38
N LYS A 194 -27.79 -7.70 3.59
CA LYS A 194 -29.22 -7.94 3.85
C LYS A 194 -30.05 -6.68 3.65
N ILE A 195 -29.57 -5.53 4.15
CA ILE A 195 -30.31 -4.26 4.05
C ILE A 195 -30.29 -3.71 2.62
N SER A 196 -29.27 -4.04 1.83
CA SER A 196 -29.14 -3.54 0.45
C SER A 196 -29.74 -4.47 -0.61
N ALA A 197 -30.28 -5.63 -0.20
CA ALA A 197 -30.85 -6.61 -1.12
C ALA A 197 -32.12 -6.09 -1.84
N ASP A 198 -32.52 -6.77 -2.91
CA ASP A 198 -33.69 -6.39 -3.73
C ASP A 198 -35.03 -6.56 -3.01
N ASP A 199 -35.10 -7.49 -2.06
CA ASP A 199 -36.24 -7.75 -1.19
C ASP A 199 -36.29 -6.87 0.07
N SER A 200 -35.26 -6.03 0.29
CA SER A 200 -35.18 -5.15 1.46
C SER A 200 -36.26 -4.05 1.41
N PRO A 201 -36.96 -3.79 2.52
CA PRO A 201 -37.92 -2.69 2.64
C PRO A 201 -37.26 -1.31 2.82
N VAL A 202 -35.93 -1.27 3.01
CA VAL A 202 -35.22 0.01 3.17
C VAL A 202 -35.12 0.69 1.82
N HIS A 203 -35.77 1.86 1.73
CA HIS A 203 -35.77 2.65 0.50
C HIS A 203 -34.33 3.03 0.05
N PRO A 204 -34.00 2.92 -1.26
CA PRO A 204 -32.63 3.12 -1.78
C PRO A 204 -31.95 4.43 -1.38
N SER A 205 -32.69 5.53 -1.22
CA SER A 205 -32.12 6.82 -0.82
C SER A 205 -31.43 6.77 0.56
N TRP A 206 -31.87 5.90 1.48
CA TRP A 206 -31.19 5.68 2.77
C TRP A 206 -29.89 4.90 2.61
N ILE A 207 -29.83 3.96 1.65
CA ILE A 207 -28.62 3.18 1.36
C ILE A 207 -27.56 4.10 0.73
N PHE A 208 -27.93 4.91 -0.26
CA PHE A 208 -27.01 5.91 -0.84
C PHE A 208 -26.55 6.94 0.21
N LEU A 209 -27.45 7.37 1.09
CA LEU A 209 -27.15 8.25 2.22
C LEU A 209 -26.15 7.64 3.22
N LEU A 210 -26.13 6.31 3.41
CA LEU A 210 -25.15 5.66 4.27
C LEU A 210 -23.74 5.71 3.65
N PHE A 211 -23.64 5.51 2.33
CA PHE A 211 -22.36 5.48 1.64
C PHE A 211 -21.74 6.85 1.40
N THR A 212 -22.54 7.88 1.13
CA THR A 212 -22.02 9.23 0.85
C THR A 212 -21.08 9.78 1.95
N PRO A 213 -21.48 9.83 3.24
CA PRO A 213 -20.58 10.26 4.32
C PRO A 213 -19.50 9.21 4.65
N ALA A 214 -19.64 7.95 4.21
CA ALA A 214 -18.61 6.93 4.40
C ALA A 214 -17.33 7.27 3.61
N PHE A 215 -17.44 7.99 2.49
CA PHE A 215 -16.28 8.41 1.69
C PHE A 215 -15.70 9.78 2.07
N ASP A 216 -16.24 10.42 3.12
CA ASP A 216 -15.67 11.67 3.66
C ASP A 216 -14.27 11.44 4.23
N SER A 217 -13.40 12.44 4.10
CA SER A 217 -12.12 12.59 4.78
C SER A 217 -12.15 12.28 6.28
N ALA A 218 -13.29 12.52 6.95
CA ALA A 218 -13.48 12.27 8.39
C ALA A 218 -13.38 10.79 8.80
N LEU A 219 -13.64 9.84 7.90
CA LEU A 219 -13.48 8.40 8.17
C LEU A 219 -12.01 7.98 7.96
N GLN A 220 -11.50 6.99 8.70
CA GLN A 220 -10.14 6.49 8.46
C GLN A 220 -10.04 5.77 7.11
N ASP A 221 -8.90 5.90 6.42
CA ASP A 221 -8.75 5.37 5.06
C ASP A 221 -8.93 3.85 4.97
N LYS A 222 -8.50 3.10 5.98
CA LYS A 222 -8.70 1.64 6.06
C LYS A 222 -10.19 1.27 6.03
N ASN A 223 -11.03 2.02 6.75
CA ASN A 223 -12.46 1.80 6.79
C ASN A 223 -13.11 2.17 5.44
N ARG A 224 -12.67 3.27 4.82
CA ARG A 224 -13.11 3.66 3.47
C ARG A 224 -12.80 2.59 2.44
N ARG A 225 -11.61 1.98 2.49
CA ARG A 225 -11.22 0.89 1.59
C ARG A 225 -12.16 -0.32 1.68
N ILE A 226 -12.61 -0.69 2.88
CA ILE A 226 -13.57 -1.81 3.06
C ILE A 226 -14.91 -1.49 2.39
N ILE A 227 -15.44 -0.30 2.65
CA ILE A 227 -16.72 0.14 2.06
C ILE A 227 -16.58 0.33 0.54
N ALA A 228 -15.46 0.90 0.06
CA ALA A 228 -15.16 1.04 -1.36
C ALA A 228 -15.11 -0.30 -2.08
N GLN A 229 -14.44 -1.30 -1.48
CA GLN A 229 -14.40 -2.65 -2.05
C GLN A 229 -15.81 -3.23 -2.16
N TRP A 230 -16.64 -3.06 -1.11
CA TRP A 230 -18.02 -3.52 -1.13
C TRP A 230 -18.84 -2.89 -2.28
N VAL A 231 -18.66 -1.59 -2.51
CA VAL A 231 -19.28 -0.83 -3.61
C VAL A 231 -18.78 -1.32 -4.97
N MET A 232 -17.46 -1.49 -5.14
CA MET A 232 -16.85 -1.92 -6.39
C MET A 232 -17.22 -3.36 -6.78
N ASP A 233 -17.41 -4.24 -5.80
CA ASP A 233 -17.77 -5.65 -6.02
C ASP A 233 -19.23 -5.84 -6.49
N ARG A 234 -20.09 -4.81 -6.40
CA ARG A 234 -21.55 -4.93 -6.60
C ARG A 234 -22.17 -3.88 -7.53
N PRO A 235 -21.67 -3.70 -8.76
CA PRO A 235 -22.22 -2.74 -9.72
C PRO A 235 -23.69 -3.04 -10.08
N GLU A 236 -24.05 -4.32 -10.22
CA GLU A 236 -25.43 -4.74 -10.56
C GLU A 236 -26.43 -4.39 -9.47
N LEU A 237 -26.05 -4.56 -8.19
CA LEU A 237 -26.89 -4.18 -7.06
C LEU A 237 -27.11 -2.66 -7.03
N LEU A 238 -26.07 -1.85 -7.28
CA LEU A 238 -26.22 -0.40 -7.32
C LEU A 238 -27.14 0.06 -8.46
N ALA A 239 -27.04 -0.59 -9.62
CA ALA A 239 -27.95 -0.33 -10.74
C ALA A 239 -29.41 -0.73 -10.41
N SER A 240 -29.60 -1.85 -9.71
CA SER A 240 -30.93 -2.27 -9.25
C SER A 240 -31.55 -1.28 -8.24
N LEU A 241 -30.72 -0.74 -7.33
CA LEU A 241 -31.12 0.27 -6.35
C LEU A 241 -31.49 1.59 -7.03
N SER A 242 -30.76 1.99 -8.09
CA SER A 242 -31.08 3.17 -8.92
C SER A 242 -32.47 3.04 -9.54
N ARG A 243 -32.75 1.91 -10.21
CA ARG A 243 -34.06 1.64 -10.82
C ARG A 243 -35.22 1.68 -9.80
N ARG A 244 -35.00 1.15 -8.60
CA ARG A 244 -36.02 1.16 -7.53
C ARG A 244 -36.32 2.55 -6.99
N GLN A 245 -35.40 3.51 -7.10
CA GLN A 245 -35.58 4.86 -6.56
C GLN A 245 -36.57 5.71 -7.39
N ASN A 246 -36.76 5.41 -8.69
CA ASN A 246 -37.52 6.18 -9.68
C ASN A 246 -37.08 7.66 -9.84
N ILE A 247 -37.00 8.11 -11.09
CA ILE A 247 -36.25 9.31 -11.56
C ILE A 247 -36.79 10.68 -11.10
N SER A 248 -37.89 10.77 -10.35
CA SER A 248 -38.45 12.06 -9.92
C SER A 248 -37.78 12.67 -8.67
N THR A 249 -36.46 12.55 -8.53
CA THR A 249 -35.73 13.16 -7.41
C THR A 249 -35.50 14.65 -7.67
N GLY A 250 -35.99 15.50 -6.78
CA GLY A 250 -35.65 16.92 -6.79
C GLY A 250 -34.14 17.15 -6.56
N ALA A 251 -33.63 18.29 -7.02
CA ALA A 251 -32.22 18.65 -6.82
C ALA A 251 -31.83 18.60 -5.33
N GLY A 252 -30.90 17.70 -4.97
CA GLY A 252 -30.30 17.62 -3.63
C GLY A 252 -30.61 16.36 -2.80
N GLU A 253 -31.34 15.36 -3.35
CA GLU A 253 -31.59 14.09 -2.67
C GLU A 253 -30.43 13.07 -2.85
N PRO A 254 -30.18 12.17 -1.86
CA PRO A 254 -29.19 11.10 -2.01
C PRO A 254 -29.59 10.12 -3.13
N SER A 255 -28.79 10.07 -4.18
CA SER A 255 -28.95 9.19 -5.35
C SER A 255 -27.62 8.53 -5.74
N LEU A 256 -27.68 7.55 -6.66
CA LEU A 256 -26.48 6.93 -7.23
C LEU A 256 -25.52 7.97 -7.83
N LEU A 257 -26.05 8.93 -8.60
CA LEU A 257 -25.25 10.02 -9.18
C LEU A 257 -24.53 10.84 -8.09
N SER A 258 -25.24 11.19 -7.02
CA SER A 258 -24.67 11.98 -5.91
C SER A 258 -23.59 11.23 -5.13
N LEU A 259 -23.66 9.89 -5.09
CA LEU A 259 -22.69 9.02 -4.43
C LEU A 259 -21.43 8.80 -5.28
N ILE A 260 -21.62 8.52 -6.57
CA ILE A 260 -20.52 8.13 -7.46
C ILE A 260 -19.65 9.33 -7.82
N VAL A 261 -20.26 10.43 -8.29
CA VAL A 261 -19.53 11.52 -8.96
C VAL A 261 -18.55 12.24 -8.05
N ASN A 262 -18.93 12.59 -6.81
CA ASN A 262 -18.08 13.37 -5.92
C ASN A 262 -17.48 12.53 -4.76
N PRO A 263 -18.28 11.89 -3.88
CA PRO A 263 -17.75 11.15 -2.74
C PRO A 263 -16.88 9.96 -3.13
N PHE A 264 -17.43 9.05 -3.94
CA PHE A 264 -16.74 7.80 -4.28
C PHE A 264 -15.58 8.05 -5.25
N LEU A 265 -15.81 8.66 -6.42
CA LEU A 265 -14.74 8.91 -7.38
C LEU A 265 -13.68 9.89 -6.86
N GLY A 266 -14.07 10.86 -6.02
CA GLY A 266 -13.13 11.79 -5.38
C GLY A 266 -12.15 11.08 -4.44
N TRP A 267 -12.60 10.01 -3.79
CA TRP A 267 -11.73 9.12 -3.01
C TRP A 267 -11.01 8.09 -3.90
N ALA A 268 -11.71 7.42 -4.82
CA ALA A 268 -11.17 6.33 -5.63
C ALA A 268 -10.10 6.78 -6.63
N ALA A 269 -10.14 8.05 -7.08
CA ALA A 269 -9.15 8.65 -7.97
C ALA A 269 -7.90 9.17 -7.24
N GLN A 270 -7.79 9.05 -5.92
CA GLN A 270 -6.60 9.50 -5.17
C GLN A 270 -5.37 8.65 -5.49
N GLY A 271 -4.21 9.29 -5.67
CA GLY A 271 -2.98 8.60 -6.11
C GLY A 271 -2.39 7.56 -5.16
N THR A 272 -2.66 7.68 -3.86
CA THR A 272 -2.21 6.69 -2.87
C THR A 272 -2.76 5.28 -3.14
N HIS A 273 -3.99 5.16 -3.64
CA HIS A 273 -4.59 3.85 -3.94
C HIS A 273 -3.90 3.17 -5.12
N PHE A 274 -3.52 3.95 -6.14
CA PHE A 274 -2.78 3.45 -7.29
C PHE A 274 -1.35 3.06 -6.88
N THR A 275 -0.62 3.88 -6.11
CA THR A 275 0.74 3.51 -5.63
C THR A 275 0.76 2.16 -4.92
N SER A 276 -0.21 1.95 -4.01
CA SER A 276 -0.24 0.75 -3.16
C SER A 276 -0.73 -0.51 -3.87
N SER A 277 -1.23 -0.39 -5.10
CA SER A 277 -1.85 -1.48 -5.87
C SER A 277 -1.11 -1.80 -7.17
N LEU A 278 0.08 -1.21 -7.39
CA LEU A 278 0.92 -1.58 -8.52
C LEU A 278 1.50 -2.97 -8.28
N LEU A 279 1.12 -3.91 -9.14
CA LEU A 279 1.59 -5.28 -9.13
C LEU A 279 2.27 -5.60 -10.46
N ARG A 280 3.34 -6.38 -10.38
CA ARG A 280 3.98 -6.93 -11.56
C ARG A 280 3.39 -8.31 -11.84
N VAL A 281 2.53 -8.40 -12.86
CA VAL A 281 1.85 -9.63 -13.27
C VAL A 281 2.28 -9.97 -14.69
N ASN A 282 2.78 -11.19 -14.91
CA ASN A 282 3.27 -11.64 -16.23
C ASN A 282 4.22 -10.64 -16.90
N ARG A 283 5.15 -10.07 -16.10
CA ARG A 283 6.13 -9.05 -16.54
C ARG A 283 5.54 -7.71 -16.96
N ARG A 284 4.27 -7.43 -16.65
CA ARG A 284 3.60 -6.15 -16.87
C ARG A 284 3.33 -5.46 -15.54
N ILE A 285 3.48 -4.15 -15.49
CA ILE A 285 3.04 -3.35 -14.35
C ILE A 285 1.54 -3.04 -14.52
N VAL A 286 0.71 -3.55 -13.61
CA VAL A 286 -0.74 -3.33 -13.62
C VAL A 286 -1.15 -2.71 -12.28
N SER A 287 -2.04 -1.73 -12.31
CA SER A 287 -2.71 -1.27 -11.09
C SER A 287 -3.94 -2.12 -10.82
N GLU A 288 -3.94 -2.90 -9.74
CA GLU A 288 -5.09 -3.71 -9.33
C GLU A 288 -6.31 -2.82 -9.02
N HIS A 289 -6.10 -1.72 -8.29
CA HIS A 289 -7.16 -0.74 -7.98
C HIS A 289 -7.66 -0.05 -9.24
N GLY A 290 -6.77 0.37 -10.14
CA GLY A 290 -7.15 0.99 -11.42
C GLY A 290 -7.98 0.07 -12.30
N ALA A 291 -7.57 -1.21 -12.42
CA ALA A 291 -8.31 -2.21 -13.18
C ALA A 291 -9.69 -2.50 -12.56
N ALA A 292 -9.77 -2.59 -11.22
CA ALA A 292 -11.02 -2.75 -10.49
C ALA A 292 -11.97 -1.55 -10.70
N LEU A 293 -11.44 -0.32 -10.61
CA LEU A 293 -12.22 0.91 -10.83
C LEU A 293 -12.77 1.00 -12.26
N SER A 294 -11.95 0.71 -13.27
CA SER A 294 -12.38 0.69 -14.67
C SER A 294 -13.48 -0.36 -14.90
N SER A 295 -13.27 -1.56 -14.39
CA SER A 295 -14.23 -2.68 -14.52
C SER A 295 -15.55 -2.36 -13.81
N PHE A 296 -15.48 -1.78 -12.62
CA PHE A 296 -16.64 -1.33 -11.85
C PHE A 296 -17.45 -0.29 -12.61
N LEU A 297 -16.82 0.77 -13.14
CA LEU A 297 -17.52 1.82 -13.89
C LEU A 297 -18.16 1.27 -15.15
N SER A 298 -17.46 0.40 -15.88
CA SER A 298 -17.99 -0.25 -17.08
C SER A 298 -19.22 -1.12 -16.75
N ALA A 299 -19.12 -1.97 -15.73
CA ALA A 299 -20.21 -2.83 -15.29
C ALA A 299 -21.40 -2.04 -14.73
N LEU A 300 -21.16 -0.97 -13.97
CA LEU A 300 -22.21 -0.10 -13.43
C LEU A 300 -22.99 0.58 -14.56
N MET A 301 -22.30 1.23 -15.51
CA MET A 301 -22.95 1.91 -16.63
C MET A 301 -23.71 0.93 -17.54
N ASN A 302 -23.17 -0.26 -17.77
CA ASN A 302 -23.87 -1.30 -18.54
C ASN A 302 -25.10 -1.85 -17.82
N GLY A 303 -25.12 -1.80 -16.48
CA GLY A 303 -26.25 -2.21 -15.66
C GLY A 303 -27.37 -1.18 -15.56
N LEU A 304 -27.12 0.09 -15.86
CA LEU A 304 -28.09 1.20 -15.78
C LEU A 304 -28.97 1.29 -17.04
N GLU A 305 -30.07 2.04 -16.93
CA GLU A 305 -30.88 2.48 -18.07
C GLU A 305 -30.09 3.47 -18.93
N GLU A 306 -30.39 3.57 -20.23
CA GLU A 306 -29.57 4.35 -21.18
C GLU A 306 -29.49 5.84 -20.80
N ASP A 307 -30.61 6.45 -20.39
CA ASP A 307 -30.67 7.85 -19.96
C ASP A 307 -29.86 8.08 -18.68
N GLU A 308 -29.97 7.19 -17.69
CA GLU A 308 -29.23 7.27 -16.43
C GLU A 308 -27.73 7.07 -16.64
N ALA A 309 -27.34 6.10 -17.46
CA ALA A 309 -25.94 5.86 -17.83
C ALA A 309 -25.35 7.06 -18.58
N SER A 310 -26.14 7.66 -19.48
CA SER A 310 -25.75 8.85 -20.23
C SER A 310 -25.56 10.04 -19.28
N GLU A 311 -26.45 10.24 -18.30
CA GLU A 311 -26.32 11.32 -17.31
C GLU A 311 -25.13 11.11 -16.38
N LEU A 312 -24.89 9.87 -15.92
CA LEU A 312 -23.71 9.54 -15.11
C LEU A 312 -22.41 9.84 -15.87
N MET A 313 -22.33 9.44 -17.15
CA MET A 313 -21.20 9.78 -18.01
C MET A 313 -21.04 11.29 -18.11
N HIS A 314 -22.11 12.04 -18.38
CA HIS A 314 -22.07 13.50 -18.50
C HIS A 314 -21.49 14.15 -17.25
N GLN A 315 -22.00 13.78 -16.06
CA GLN A 315 -21.57 14.35 -14.78
C GLN A 315 -20.11 14.01 -14.47
N ILE A 316 -19.68 12.76 -14.67
CA ILE A 316 -18.28 12.36 -14.44
C ILE A 316 -17.34 13.17 -15.33
N VAL A 317 -17.64 13.25 -16.63
CA VAL A 317 -16.79 13.93 -17.60
C VAL A 317 -16.78 15.44 -17.34
N ASN A 318 -17.93 16.06 -17.08
CA ASN A 318 -18.02 17.48 -16.74
C ASN A 318 -17.28 17.83 -15.43
N THR A 319 -17.45 17.04 -14.37
CA THR A 319 -16.78 17.27 -13.09
C THR A 319 -15.27 17.09 -13.20
N TYR A 320 -14.80 15.97 -13.75
CA TYR A 320 -13.37 15.61 -13.71
C TYR A 320 -12.53 16.13 -14.88
N LEU A 321 -13.14 16.56 -15.99
CA LEU A 321 -12.38 17.13 -17.11
C LEU A 321 -12.55 18.65 -17.25
N ILE A 322 -13.69 19.21 -16.84
CA ILE A 322 -14.00 20.64 -17.07
C ILE A 322 -13.90 21.44 -15.78
N GLN A 323 -14.55 20.98 -14.70
CA GLN A 323 -14.70 21.77 -13.47
C GLN A 323 -13.51 21.62 -12.52
N ILE A 324 -13.12 20.39 -12.21
CA ILE A 324 -12.08 20.06 -11.22
C ILE A 324 -11.26 18.89 -11.78
N PRO A 325 -10.04 19.12 -12.34
CA PRO A 325 -9.20 17.98 -12.71
C PRO A 325 -8.95 17.12 -11.47
N PRO A 326 -9.05 15.78 -11.57
CA PRO A 326 -8.81 14.92 -10.42
C PRO A 326 -7.39 15.17 -9.89
N PRO A 327 -7.18 14.99 -8.58
CA PRO A 327 -5.88 15.23 -7.96
C PRO A 327 -4.77 14.32 -8.52
N ASN A 328 -5.11 13.26 -9.27
CA ASN A 328 -4.16 12.36 -9.91
C ASN A 328 -4.47 12.08 -11.40
N PRO A 329 -3.52 12.32 -12.34
CA PRO A 329 -3.58 11.87 -13.74
C PRO A 329 -3.98 10.40 -13.93
N THR A 330 -3.41 9.51 -13.12
CA THR A 330 -3.60 8.06 -13.28
C THR A 330 -5.06 7.67 -13.06
N GLY A 331 -5.71 8.25 -12.04
CA GLY A 331 -7.12 8.00 -11.77
C GLY A 331 -8.01 8.40 -12.94
N LEU A 332 -7.71 9.53 -13.60
CA LEU A 332 -8.46 9.99 -14.77
C LEU A 332 -8.36 9.01 -15.94
N ALA A 333 -7.18 8.46 -16.21
CA ALA A 333 -6.99 7.50 -17.28
C ALA A 333 -7.85 6.23 -17.09
N PHE A 334 -7.89 5.69 -15.88
CA PHE A 334 -8.72 4.51 -15.57
C PHE A 334 -10.23 4.81 -15.57
N ILE A 335 -10.65 6.00 -15.13
CA ILE A 335 -12.06 6.43 -15.22
C ILE A 335 -12.49 6.52 -16.69
N LEU A 336 -11.69 7.18 -17.54
CA LEU A 336 -11.96 7.29 -18.97
C LEU A 336 -11.94 5.93 -19.67
N HIS A 337 -11.05 5.04 -19.27
CA HIS A 337 -11.01 3.68 -19.80
C HIS A 337 -12.29 2.90 -19.45
N GLY A 338 -12.82 3.01 -18.23
CA GLY A 338 -14.11 2.40 -17.87
C GLY A 338 -15.29 2.95 -18.69
N ILE A 339 -15.30 4.26 -18.93
CA ILE A 339 -16.27 4.93 -19.82
C ILE A 339 -16.14 4.40 -21.25
N TYR A 340 -14.91 4.33 -21.78
CA TYR A 340 -14.64 3.78 -23.11
C TYR A 340 -15.12 2.33 -23.24
N GLN A 341 -14.83 1.47 -22.27
CA GLN A 341 -15.29 0.08 -22.27
C GLN A 341 -16.82 -0.03 -22.29
N SER A 342 -17.53 0.80 -21.51
CA SER A 342 -19.00 0.83 -21.55
C SER A 342 -19.53 1.36 -22.88
N ALA A 343 -18.98 2.47 -23.38
CA ALA A 343 -19.38 3.05 -24.66
C ALA A 343 -19.13 2.12 -25.86
N ALA A 344 -18.04 1.35 -25.83
CA ALA A 344 -17.74 0.35 -26.85
C ALA A 344 -18.75 -0.81 -26.82
N TYR A 345 -19.28 -1.15 -25.65
CA TYR A 345 -20.31 -2.19 -25.48
C TYR A 345 -21.73 -1.68 -25.78
N ARG A 346 -22.06 -0.45 -25.35
CA ARG A 346 -23.35 0.23 -25.57
C ARG A 346 -23.13 1.63 -26.18
N PRO A 347 -23.04 1.73 -27.51
CA PRO A 347 -22.75 3.00 -28.18
C PRO A 347 -23.78 4.10 -27.89
N TYR A 348 -25.07 3.75 -27.75
CA TYR A 348 -26.18 4.69 -27.56
C TYR A 348 -26.15 5.50 -26.25
N ILE A 349 -25.29 5.15 -25.30
CA ILE A 349 -25.06 5.97 -24.08
C ILE A 349 -24.44 7.33 -24.47
N ILE A 350 -23.71 7.38 -25.59
CA ILE A 350 -23.13 8.62 -26.11
C ILE A 350 -24.19 9.40 -26.89
N THR A 351 -24.38 10.67 -26.50
CA THR A 351 -25.37 11.59 -27.06
C THR A 351 -24.66 12.81 -27.68
N ASP A 352 -25.37 13.62 -28.46
CA ASP A 352 -24.78 14.81 -29.11
C ASP A 352 -24.15 15.78 -28.10
N ARG A 353 -24.69 15.85 -26.87
CA ARG A 353 -24.09 16.61 -25.75
C ARG A 353 -22.68 16.13 -25.40
N HIS A 354 -22.42 14.83 -25.49
CA HIS A 354 -21.11 14.25 -25.23
C HIS A 354 -20.15 14.50 -26.37
N VAL A 355 -20.61 14.40 -27.64
CA VAL A 355 -19.81 14.75 -28.82
C VAL A 355 -19.29 16.19 -28.71
N GLU A 356 -20.17 17.13 -28.36
CA GLU A 356 -19.80 18.52 -28.20
C GLU A 356 -18.84 18.72 -27.02
N LEU A 357 -19.05 18.02 -25.92
CA LEU A 357 -18.19 18.08 -24.73
C LEU A 357 -16.77 17.51 -25.01
N PHE A 358 -16.66 16.43 -25.78
CA PHE A 358 -15.38 15.89 -26.27
C PHE A 358 -14.75 16.73 -27.39
N ARG A 359 -15.52 17.51 -28.15
CA ARG A 359 -15.01 18.49 -29.11
C ARG A 359 -14.46 19.75 -28.42
N GLN A 360 -15.11 20.19 -27.34
CA GLN A 360 -14.68 21.31 -26.50
C GLN A 360 -13.46 20.97 -25.64
N LEU A 361 -13.13 19.69 -25.50
CA LEU A 361 -11.90 19.19 -24.89
C LEU A 361 -10.66 19.53 -25.75
N GLN A 362 -10.37 20.82 -25.92
CA GLN A 362 -9.07 21.29 -26.41
C GLN A 362 -7.99 21.17 -25.32
N LEU A 363 -7.90 20.05 -24.55
CA LEU A 363 -7.01 19.82 -23.38
C LEU A 363 -5.93 20.92 -23.20
N PRO A 364 -6.29 22.11 -22.66
CA PRO A 364 -5.38 23.24 -22.70
C PRO A 364 -4.36 23.09 -21.57
N ALA A 365 -3.26 23.82 -21.69
CA ALA A 365 -2.11 23.92 -20.78
C ALA A 365 -2.41 24.24 -19.29
N LYS A 366 -3.66 24.16 -18.82
CA LYS A 366 -4.08 24.39 -17.42
C LYS A 366 -3.94 23.17 -16.52
N VAL A 367 -3.95 21.94 -17.05
CA VAL A 367 -3.75 20.73 -16.25
C VAL A 367 -2.28 20.35 -16.33
N SER A 368 -1.55 20.49 -15.22
CA SER A 368 -0.16 20.05 -15.09
C SER A 368 -0.12 18.51 -15.03
N LEU A 369 -0.47 17.84 -16.13
CA LEU A 369 -0.35 16.39 -16.27
C LEU A 369 1.04 16.06 -16.82
N PRO A 370 1.67 14.97 -16.36
CA PRO A 370 2.82 14.38 -17.04
C PRO A 370 2.51 14.16 -18.54
N PRO A 371 3.45 14.42 -19.46
CA PRO A 371 3.24 14.30 -20.91
C PRO A 371 2.71 12.92 -21.35
N SER A 372 3.13 11.87 -20.65
CA SER A 372 2.70 10.47 -20.80
C SER A 372 1.22 10.26 -20.43
N ALA A 373 0.81 10.70 -19.24
CA ALA A 373 -0.58 10.62 -18.79
C ALA A 373 -1.52 11.45 -19.66
N LEU A 374 -1.07 12.66 -20.04
CA LEU A 374 -1.81 13.53 -20.96
C LEU A 374 -2.08 12.81 -22.27
N ARG A 375 -1.07 12.13 -22.84
CA ARG A 375 -1.21 11.36 -24.07
C ARG A 375 -2.26 10.25 -23.95
N VAL A 376 -2.21 9.42 -22.90
CA VAL A 376 -3.18 8.33 -22.70
C VAL A 376 -4.61 8.89 -22.61
N VAL A 377 -4.79 9.95 -21.82
CA VAL A 377 -6.07 10.66 -21.69
C VAL A 377 -6.55 11.21 -23.04
N ARG A 378 -5.65 11.82 -23.85
CA ARG A 378 -5.99 12.32 -25.19
C ARG A 378 -6.51 11.20 -26.09
N ILE A 379 -5.79 10.07 -26.13
CA ILE A 379 -6.13 8.95 -27.02
C ILE A 379 -7.45 8.32 -26.60
N LEU A 380 -7.67 8.10 -25.29
CA LEU A 380 -8.95 7.56 -24.80
C LEU A 380 -10.12 8.51 -25.10
N ALA A 381 -9.96 9.81 -24.86
CA ALA A 381 -10.98 10.81 -25.19
C ALA A 381 -11.28 10.83 -26.70
N GLN A 382 -10.26 10.75 -27.55
CA GLN A 382 -10.42 10.68 -29.00
C GLN A 382 -11.16 9.42 -29.44
N ARG A 383 -10.82 8.24 -28.88
CA ARG A 383 -11.51 6.97 -29.16
C ARG A 383 -12.99 7.01 -28.77
N ILE A 384 -13.31 7.59 -27.61
CA ILE A 384 -14.71 7.79 -27.19
C ILE A 384 -15.43 8.73 -28.18
N GLY A 385 -14.77 9.82 -28.61
CA GLY A 385 -15.30 10.74 -29.62
C GLY A 385 -15.54 10.08 -30.99
N GLN A 386 -14.66 9.17 -31.43
CA GLN A 386 -14.82 8.42 -32.68
C GLN A 386 -16.02 7.46 -32.63
N LEU A 387 -16.22 6.77 -31.50
CA LEU A 387 -17.41 5.95 -31.30
C LEU A 387 -18.68 6.79 -31.42
N ALA A 388 -18.66 8.03 -30.91
CA ALA A 388 -19.78 8.96 -30.99
C ALA A 388 -20.13 9.38 -32.43
N THR A 389 -19.11 9.72 -33.24
CA THR A 389 -19.32 10.18 -34.63
C THR A 389 -19.86 9.09 -35.55
N ASN A 390 -19.52 7.83 -35.29
CA ASN A 390 -20.00 6.69 -36.09
C ASN A 390 -21.50 6.42 -35.87
N ILE A 391 -22.06 6.82 -34.72
CA ILE A 391 -23.49 6.63 -34.39
C ILE A 391 -24.36 7.73 -35.01
N SER A 392 -23.89 8.98 -35.02
CA SER A 392 -24.63 10.13 -35.61
C SER A 392 -24.83 10.02 -37.13
N GLN A 393 -24.20 9.06 -37.82
CA GLN A 393 -24.37 8.80 -39.25
C GLN A 393 -25.38 7.69 -39.58
N VAL A 394 -25.99 7.04 -38.57
CA VAL A 394 -27.00 5.98 -38.79
C VAL A 394 -28.41 6.58 -38.68
N PRO A 395 -29.30 6.44 -39.69
CA PRO A 395 -30.67 6.97 -39.63
C PRO A 395 -31.51 6.30 -38.53
N LYS A 396 -32.37 7.09 -37.86
CA LYS A 396 -33.17 6.72 -36.68
C LYS A 396 -34.37 5.76 -36.91
N ASP A 397 -34.53 5.19 -38.11
CA ASP A 397 -35.62 4.26 -38.40
C ASP A 397 -35.08 2.85 -38.68
N ALA A 398 -34.88 2.06 -37.61
CA ALA A 398 -34.65 0.61 -37.72
C ALA A 398 -35.16 -0.13 -36.48
N SER A 399 -36.42 0.10 -36.10
CA SER A 399 -37.15 -0.79 -35.20
C SER A 399 -37.67 -2.01 -35.97
N GLN A 400 -36.76 -2.81 -36.50
CA GLN A 400 -36.92 -4.19 -36.99
C GLN A 400 -35.71 -4.51 -37.87
N MET A 401 -34.69 -5.14 -37.31
CA MET A 401 -33.89 -6.13 -38.04
C MET A 401 -33.06 -6.96 -37.07
N SER A 402 -33.21 -8.28 -37.25
CA SER A 402 -32.71 -9.39 -36.46
C SER A 402 -31.19 -9.48 -36.41
N LEU A 403 -30.71 -10.11 -35.33
CA LEU A 403 -29.37 -10.67 -35.17
C LEU A 403 -28.91 -11.39 -36.43
N GLU A 404 -28.01 -10.78 -37.19
CA GLU A 404 -27.09 -11.48 -38.07
C GLU A 404 -25.81 -10.63 -38.19
N SER A 405 -24.69 -11.26 -37.86
CA SER A 405 -23.34 -10.72 -37.99
C SER A 405 -23.07 -10.29 -39.43
N PRO A 406 -22.59 -9.07 -39.70
CA PRO A 406 -22.14 -8.72 -41.03
C PRO A 406 -20.68 -9.17 -41.21
N HIS A 407 -20.51 -10.31 -41.86
CA HIS A 407 -19.30 -10.59 -42.63
C HIS A 407 -19.45 -9.99 -44.05
N SER A 408 -18.29 -9.57 -44.58
CA SER A 408 -17.89 -9.37 -45.98
C SER A 408 -18.43 -8.19 -46.80
N ASP A 409 -17.45 -7.42 -47.28
CA ASP A 409 -17.35 -6.67 -48.55
C ASP A 409 -18.13 -5.34 -48.64
N SER A 410 -17.57 -4.19 -49.04
CA SER A 410 -16.33 -3.89 -49.77
C SER A 410 -15.93 -2.41 -49.63
N THR A 411 -14.63 -2.19 -49.42
CA THR A 411 -13.80 -1.10 -50.00
C THR A 411 -14.25 0.36 -49.91
N GLN A 412 -13.68 1.08 -48.94
CA GLN A 412 -12.91 2.30 -49.21
C GLN A 412 -11.77 2.38 -48.17
N GLU A 413 -10.68 1.71 -48.50
CA GLU A 413 -9.39 1.88 -47.85
C GLU A 413 -8.90 3.31 -48.11
N THR A 414 -9.01 4.19 -47.13
CA THR A 414 -8.00 5.23 -46.97
C THR A 414 -6.74 4.53 -46.49
N GLN A 415 -5.78 4.40 -47.39
CA GLN A 415 -4.47 3.77 -47.22
C GLN A 415 -3.76 4.24 -45.95
N GLU A 416 -3.99 3.56 -44.83
CA GLU A 416 -2.93 3.30 -43.87
C GLU A 416 -2.10 2.18 -44.47
N SER A 417 -0.91 2.54 -44.98
CA SER A 417 0.05 1.59 -45.49
C SER A 417 0.42 0.60 -44.38
N ASP A 418 -0.12 -0.61 -44.51
CA ASP A 418 0.32 -1.85 -43.89
C ASP A 418 1.77 -2.13 -44.33
N HIS A 419 2.73 -1.48 -43.68
CA HIS A 419 4.09 -1.94 -43.63
C HIS A 419 4.22 -2.77 -42.38
N GLY A 420 4.28 -4.10 -42.56
CA GLY A 420 4.69 -5.04 -41.52
C GLY A 420 5.83 -4.45 -40.71
N LEU A 421 5.53 -4.09 -39.47
CA LEU A 421 6.45 -3.39 -38.59
C LEU A 421 7.72 -4.24 -38.46
N PRO A 422 8.90 -3.71 -38.84
CA PRO A 422 10.13 -4.42 -38.57
C PRO A 422 10.23 -4.65 -37.05
N ILE A 423 10.58 -5.89 -36.68
CA ILE A 423 10.65 -6.34 -35.28
C ILE A 423 11.74 -5.58 -34.49
N HIS A 424 12.60 -4.84 -35.20
CA HIS A 424 13.38 -3.75 -34.64
C HIS A 424 12.71 -2.44 -35.00
N PRO A 425 12.45 -1.52 -34.05
CA PRO A 425 12.30 -0.14 -34.45
C PRO A 425 13.66 0.22 -35.05
N LYS A 426 13.72 0.31 -36.39
CA LYS A 426 14.58 1.34 -36.97
C LYS A 426 14.10 2.59 -36.26
N ILE A 427 14.86 3.04 -35.26
CA ILE A 427 14.81 4.44 -34.88
C ILE A 427 14.97 5.13 -36.22
N GLU A 428 13.93 5.80 -36.69
CA GLU A 428 14.06 6.69 -37.82
C GLU A 428 15.10 7.72 -37.35
N LEU A 429 16.38 7.41 -37.64
CA LEU A 429 17.42 8.42 -37.61
C LEU A 429 16.87 9.48 -38.54
N ALA A 430 16.59 10.67 -37.99
CA ALA A 430 16.14 11.79 -38.78
C ALA A 430 17.01 11.86 -40.03
N SER A 431 16.39 11.99 -41.20
CA SER A 431 17.09 12.06 -42.48
C SER A 431 18.26 13.03 -42.32
N PRO A 432 19.52 12.61 -42.58
CA PRO A 432 20.63 13.54 -42.49
C PRO A 432 20.32 14.74 -43.38
N ARG A 433 20.32 15.96 -42.82
CA ARG A 433 20.08 17.17 -43.61
C ARG A 433 21.15 17.28 -44.70
N GLU A 434 20.75 17.69 -45.90
CA GLU A 434 21.62 17.76 -47.08
C GLU A 434 22.92 18.57 -46.85
N ASP A 435 22.93 19.50 -45.90
CA ASP A 435 24.09 20.31 -45.51
C ASP A 435 25.19 19.53 -44.75
N LEU A 436 24.89 18.31 -44.27
CA LEU A 436 25.76 17.44 -43.45
C LEU A 436 26.10 16.11 -44.17
N GLN A 437 26.33 16.16 -45.49
CA GLN A 437 26.85 15.04 -46.28
C GLN A 437 28.19 14.49 -45.72
N PRO A 438 28.54 13.22 -45.98
CA PRO A 438 29.69 12.59 -45.32
C PRO A 438 31.00 13.27 -45.72
N LYS A 439 31.58 14.00 -44.77
CA LYS A 439 32.94 14.54 -44.81
C LYS A 439 33.82 13.74 -43.84
N PRO A 440 35.15 13.69 -44.02
CA PRO A 440 36.05 13.25 -42.95
C PRO A 440 35.75 13.98 -41.63
N PHE A 441 36.07 13.40 -40.47
CA PHE A 441 35.77 13.96 -39.15
C PHE A 441 36.27 15.40 -39.02
N GLN A 442 37.45 15.70 -39.57
CA GLN A 442 38.01 17.05 -39.56
C GLN A 442 37.16 18.04 -40.38
N GLY A 443 36.62 17.61 -41.53
CA GLY A 443 35.73 18.41 -42.35
C GLY A 443 34.33 18.60 -41.73
N PHE A 444 33.87 17.62 -40.96
CA PHE A 444 32.64 17.70 -40.17
C PHE A 444 32.80 18.69 -39.00
N LEU A 445 33.91 18.62 -38.26
CA LEU A 445 34.23 19.54 -37.16
C LEU A 445 34.28 21.00 -37.65
N ARG A 446 34.99 21.28 -38.75
CA ARG A 446 35.01 22.62 -39.37
C ARG A 446 33.61 23.11 -39.80
N SER A 447 32.70 22.19 -40.14
CA SER A 447 31.32 22.54 -40.48
C SER A 447 30.49 22.90 -39.23
N LEU A 448 30.75 22.26 -38.09
CA LEU A 448 30.15 22.63 -36.80
C LEU A 448 30.70 23.98 -36.29
N GLU A 449 32.00 24.21 -36.42
CA GLU A 449 32.66 25.47 -36.04
C GLU A 449 32.17 26.66 -36.90
N SER A 450 32.06 26.47 -38.21
CA SER A 450 31.59 27.54 -39.12
C SER A 450 30.13 27.92 -38.91
N THR A 451 29.34 27.06 -38.24
CA THR A 451 27.93 27.32 -37.92
C THR A 451 27.72 27.76 -36.47
N ASP A 452 28.79 28.11 -35.76
CA ASP A 452 28.77 28.55 -34.36
C ASP A 452 27.99 27.56 -33.47
N TYR A 453 28.15 26.26 -33.75
CA TYR A 453 27.53 25.15 -33.03
C TYR A 453 26.00 25.20 -32.96
N ARG A 454 25.32 25.97 -33.83
CA ARG A 454 23.84 26.09 -33.84
C ARG A 454 23.14 24.74 -34.02
N PHE A 455 23.76 23.82 -34.77
CA PHE A 455 23.21 22.50 -35.02
C PHE A 455 23.24 21.56 -33.80
N LEU A 456 24.00 21.89 -32.76
CA LEU A 456 23.99 21.15 -31.50
C LEU A 456 22.81 21.56 -30.59
N ARG A 457 21.90 22.45 -31.02
CA ARG A 457 20.78 22.91 -30.17
C ARG A 457 19.47 22.18 -30.48
N GLY A 458 18.77 21.71 -29.43
CA GLY A 458 17.44 21.13 -29.51
C GLY A 458 17.39 19.88 -30.40
N GLU A 459 16.38 19.78 -31.28
CA GLU A 459 16.24 18.63 -32.19
C GLU A 459 17.43 18.44 -33.15
N GLY A 460 18.27 19.47 -33.35
CA GLY A 460 19.49 19.37 -34.14
C GLY A 460 20.53 18.42 -33.55
N LEU A 461 20.59 18.29 -32.22
CA LEU A 461 21.54 17.41 -31.53
C LEU A 461 21.34 15.93 -31.90
N GLN A 462 20.09 15.50 -32.05
CA GLN A 462 19.75 14.14 -32.49
C GLN A 462 20.20 13.90 -33.94
N SER A 463 20.02 14.89 -34.81
CA SER A 463 20.51 14.82 -36.20
C SER A 463 22.03 14.74 -36.27
N VAL A 464 22.74 15.51 -35.44
CA VAL A 464 24.22 15.47 -35.38
C VAL A 464 24.70 14.09 -34.92
N CYS A 465 24.12 13.53 -33.85
CA CYS A 465 24.45 12.18 -33.38
C CYS A 465 24.22 11.13 -34.49
N SER A 466 23.14 11.28 -35.25
CA SER A 466 22.80 10.39 -36.37
C SER A 466 23.83 10.49 -37.50
N SER A 467 24.25 11.70 -37.87
CA SER A 467 25.28 11.94 -38.88
C SER A 467 26.64 11.38 -38.44
N VAL A 468 27.04 11.58 -37.18
CA VAL A 468 28.30 11.02 -36.64
C VAL A 468 28.27 9.49 -36.65
N TYR A 469 27.14 8.86 -36.30
CA TYR A 469 26.99 7.41 -36.39
C TYR A 469 27.19 6.88 -37.82
N ASN A 470 26.67 7.59 -38.83
CA ASN A 470 26.86 7.24 -40.23
C ASN A 470 28.32 7.45 -40.67
N LEU A 471 28.98 8.53 -40.23
CA LEU A 471 30.39 8.78 -40.51
C LEU A 471 31.30 7.68 -39.94
N LEU A 472 31.00 7.24 -38.72
CA LEU A 472 31.71 6.14 -38.06
C LEU A 472 31.59 4.82 -38.83
N LYS A 473 30.54 4.61 -39.63
CA LYS A 473 30.41 3.42 -40.50
C LYS A 473 31.21 3.53 -41.79
N THR A 474 31.38 4.72 -42.34
CA THR A 474 32.00 4.93 -43.66
C THR A 474 33.49 5.22 -43.60
N ASN A 475 33.99 5.80 -42.51
CA ASN A 475 35.37 6.27 -42.38
C ASN A 475 36.11 5.58 -41.22
N SER A 476 37.39 5.27 -41.40
CA SER A 476 38.29 4.76 -40.35
C SER A 476 39.00 5.91 -39.63
N SER A 477 39.07 5.85 -38.30
CA SER A 477 39.81 6.79 -37.44
C SER A 477 41.32 6.52 -37.35
N ASP A 478 41.90 5.83 -38.34
CA ASP A 478 43.31 5.39 -38.30
C ASP A 478 44.32 6.53 -38.47
N GLN A 479 43.91 7.69 -39.02
CA GLN A 479 44.74 8.88 -39.13
C GLN A 479 44.68 9.72 -37.85
N GLU A 480 45.82 10.15 -37.32
CA GLU A 480 45.92 10.89 -36.05
C GLU A 480 45.09 12.18 -36.04
N GLU A 481 45.10 12.95 -37.13
CA GLU A 481 44.28 14.17 -37.26
C GLU A 481 42.76 13.89 -37.25
N GLU A 482 42.33 12.75 -37.78
CA GLU A 482 40.94 12.33 -37.80
C GLU A 482 40.48 11.80 -36.44
N GLY A 483 41.39 11.18 -35.68
CA GLY A 483 41.18 10.80 -34.28
C GLY A 483 40.97 12.00 -33.36
N VAL A 484 41.85 13.01 -33.44
CA VAL A 484 41.71 14.27 -32.66
C VAL A 484 40.39 14.98 -32.98
N ALA A 485 39.97 14.97 -34.25
CA ALA A 485 38.69 15.54 -34.64
C ALA A 485 37.50 14.75 -34.06
N LEU A 486 37.57 13.42 -34.04
CA LEU A 486 36.55 12.55 -33.44
C LEU A 486 36.41 12.81 -31.94
N ASP A 487 37.52 12.89 -31.21
CA ASP A 487 37.55 13.19 -29.78
C ASP A 487 36.83 14.50 -29.46
N ARG A 488 37.16 15.55 -30.24
CA ARG A 488 36.56 16.87 -30.06
C ARG A 488 35.06 16.87 -30.38
N ILE A 489 34.63 16.15 -31.42
CA ILE A 489 33.21 16.04 -31.77
C ILE A 489 32.42 15.36 -30.64
N LEU A 490 32.93 14.25 -30.09
CA LEU A 490 32.23 13.53 -29.03
C LEU A 490 32.19 14.32 -27.71
N GLN A 491 33.27 15.03 -27.37
CA GLN A 491 33.28 15.97 -26.24
C GLN A 491 32.23 17.06 -26.39
N LEU A 492 32.12 17.69 -27.58
CA LEU A 492 31.10 18.72 -27.85
C LEU A 492 29.68 18.17 -27.72
N ILE A 493 29.44 16.93 -28.16
CA ILE A 493 28.14 16.28 -27.99
C ILE A 493 27.84 16.05 -26.51
N TRP A 494 28.82 15.60 -25.71
CA TRP A 494 28.66 15.39 -24.27
C TRP A 494 28.40 16.69 -23.52
N GLU A 495 29.22 17.72 -23.71
CA GLU A 495 29.05 19.06 -23.11
C GLU A 495 27.64 19.60 -23.41
N ARG A 496 27.13 19.35 -24.62
CA ARG A 496 25.80 19.77 -25.01
C ARG A 496 24.69 18.95 -24.37
N LEU A 497 24.88 17.64 -24.22
CA LEU A 497 23.95 16.78 -23.48
C LEU A 497 23.77 17.27 -22.04
N GLU A 498 24.87 17.69 -21.38
CA GLU A 498 24.81 18.28 -20.04
C GLU A 498 24.03 19.60 -20.02
N ILE A 499 24.29 20.50 -20.97
CA ILE A 499 23.61 21.81 -21.06
C ILE A 499 22.09 21.66 -21.32
N GLU A 500 21.68 20.68 -22.12
CA GLU A 500 20.28 20.44 -22.46
C GLU A 500 19.56 19.47 -21.53
N ASP A 501 20.15 19.15 -20.38
CA ASP A 501 19.60 18.21 -19.39
C ASP A 501 19.22 16.87 -20.02
N PHE A 502 20.15 16.30 -20.79
CA PHE A 502 20.15 14.94 -21.32
C PHE A 502 18.87 14.51 -22.05
N PRO A 503 18.51 15.11 -23.21
CA PRO A 503 17.29 14.76 -23.95
C PRO A 503 17.14 13.24 -24.19
N ARG A 504 15.97 12.67 -23.90
CA ARG A 504 15.73 11.20 -23.89
C ARG A 504 16.10 10.53 -25.22
N ALA A 505 15.76 11.14 -26.35
CA ALA A 505 16.06 10.60 -27.68
C ALA A 505 17.57 10.51 -27.96
N THR A 506 18.32 11.55 -27.61
CA THR A 506 19.78 11.60 -27.80
C THR A 506 20.52 10.64 -26.87
N CYS A 507 20.07 10.51 -25.61
CA CYS A 507 20.65 9.56 -24.65
C CYS A 507 20.49 8.09 -25.09
N HIS A 508 19.54 7.78 -25.97
CA HIS A 508 19.42 6.45 -26.55
C HIS A 508 20.46 6.21 -27.66
N ILE A 509 20.88 7.25 -28.39
CA ILE A 509 21.82 7.14 -29.52
C ILE A 509 23.28 7.21 -29.03
N PHE A 510 23.55 8.08 -28.06
CA PHE A 510 24.92 8.37 -27.62
C PHE A 510 25.74 7.15 -27.17
N PRO A 511 25.20 6.18 -26.39
CA PRO A 511 25.93 4.95 -26.07
C PRO A 511 26.37 4.15 -27.31
N LYS A 512 25.61 4.18 -28.41
CA LYS A 512 25.96 3.49 -29.66
C LYS A 512 27.09 4.19 -30.42
N LEU A 513 27.31 5.48 -30.18
CA LEU A 513 28.43 6.24 -30.74
C LEU A 513 29.73 5.88 -30.03
N ILE A 514 29.76 6.04 -28.70
CA ILE A 514 31.00 5.89 -27.92
C ILE A 514 31.53 4.45 -27.89
N PHE A 515 30.64 3.46 -28.01
CA PHE A 515 30.98 2.03 -28.11
C PHE A 515 30.98 1.50 -29.55
N HIS A 516 31.00 2.38 -30.55
CA HIS A 516 31.16 1.97 -31.95
C HIS A 516 32.56 1.36 -32.19
N GLU A 517 32.67 0.37 -33.10
CA GLU A 517 33.93 -0.35 -33.39
C GLU A 517 35.13 0.59 -33.66
N ASN A 518 34.94 1.63 -34.49
CA ASN A 518 35.99 2.62 -34.76
C ASN A 518 36.36 3.50 -33.55
N CYS A 519 35.43 3.78 -32.63
CA CYS A 519 35.73 4.48 -31.39
C CYS A 519 36.50 3.57 -30.43
N LEU A 520 36.12 2.28 -30.34
CA LEU A 520 36.82 1.29 -29.53
C LEU A 520 38.28 1.12 -29.99
N ARG A 521 38.50 0.95 -31.30
CA ARG A 521 39.84 0.85 -31.88
C ARG A 521 40.69 2.11 -31.63
N HIS A 522 40.06 3.29 -31.67
CA HIS A 522 40.73 4.55 -31.37
C HIS A 522 41.14 4.63 -29.89
N GLY A 523 40.22 4.36 -28.95
CA GLY A 523 40.52 4.39 -27.51
C GLY A 523 41.55 3.35 -27.08
N MET A 524 41.61 2.19 -27.74
CA MET A 524 42.67 1.21 -27.48
C MET A 524 44.08 1.70 -27.85
N ARG A 525 44.19 2.69 -28.76
CA ARG A 525 45.47 3.35 -29.09
C ARG A 525 45.73 4.61 -28.27
N HIS A 526 44.68 5.26 -27.77
CA HIS A 526 44.72 6.52 -27.03
C HIS A 526 44.04 6.36 -25.66
N PRO A 527 44.81 6.05 -24.59
CA PRO A 527 44.26 5.82 -23.25
C PRO A 527 43.43 6.99 -22.71
N GLU A 528 43.83 8.24 -22.97
CA GLU A 528 43.09 9.43 -22.54
C GLU A 528 41.66 9.47 -23.10
N PHE A 529 41.45 9.00 -24.34
CA PHE A 529 40.12 8.88 -24.93
C PHE A 529 39.31 7.74 -24.30
N ALA A 530 39.96 6.61 -23.99
CA ALA A 530 39.30 5.50 -23.31
C ALA A 530 38.84 5.88 -21.89
N ASP A 531 39.62 6.67 -21.16
CA ASP A 531 39.26 7.25 -19.85
C ASP A 531 38.04 8.18 -19.96
N LEU A 532 37.99 9.02 -21.01
CA LEU A 532 36.83 9.88 -21.27
C LEU A 532 35.56 9.07 -21.56
N VAL A 533 35.65 8.06 -22.42
CA VAL A 533 34.51 7.18 -22.73
C VAL A 533 34.02 6.44 -21.49
N SER A 534 34.94 5.97 -20.64
CA SER A 534 34.62 5.32 -19.37
C SER A 534 33.87 6.27 -18.42
N SER A 535 34.35 7.51 -18.30
CA SER A 535 33.69 8.57 -17.53
C SER A 535 32.28 8.88 -18.04
N TRP A 536 32.11 8.99 -19.36
CA TRP A 536 30.78 9.19 -19.96
C TRP A 536 29.84 8.01 -19.73
N ALA A 537 30.31 6.77 -19.86
CA ALA A 537 29.52 5.58 -19.59
C ALA A 537 29.04 5.53 -18.13
N GLU A 538 29.92 5.86 -17.17
CA GLU A 538 29.57 5.99 -15.77
C GLU A 538 28.57 7.11 -15.48
N GLY A 539 28.73 8.28 -16.12
CA GLY A 539 27.79 9.39 -16.01
C GLY A 539 26.40 9.05 -16.55
N LEU A 540 26.33 8.31 -17.66
CA LEU A 540 25.06 7.79 -18.20
C LEU A 540 24.42 6.76 -17.27
N LEU A 541 25.21 5.90 -16.63
CA LEU A 541 24.70 4.95 -15.64
C LEU A 541 24.07 5.67 -14.43
N ASP A 542 24.68 6.75 -13.96
CA ASP A 542 24.11 7.57 -12.88
C ASP A 542 22.84 8.30 -13.32
N LEU A 543 22.78 8.79 -14.56
CA LEU A 543 21.56 9.36 -15.14
C LEU A 543 20.42 8.33 -15.23
N CYS A 544 20.72 7.06 -15.49
CA CYS A 544 19.72 5.99 -15.58
C CYS A 544 18.94 5.78 -14.28
N ARG A 545 19.44 6.27 -13.13
CA ARG A 545 18.74 6.22 -11.83
C ARG A 545 17.45 7.03 -11.82
N THR A 546 17.42 8.14 -12.55
CA THR A 546 16.22 8.98 -12.72
C THR A 546 15.55 8.76 -14.08
N ARG A 547 16.31 8.28 -15.08
CA ARG A 547 15.85 8.06 -16.46
C ARG A 547 16.06 6.61 -16.91
N ILE A 548 15.36 5.67 -16.28
CA ILE A 548 15.59 4.23 -16.53
C ILE A 548 15.42 3.78 -18.00
N ALA A 549 14.65 4.53 -18.80
CA ALA A 549 14.44 4.28 -20.23
C ALA A 549 15.75 4.23 -21.06
N THR A 550 16.82 4.88 -20.60
CA THR A 550 18.11 4.90 -21.33
C THR A 550 18.99 3.71 -20.98
N LEU A 551 18.73 3.01 -19.87
CA LEU A 551 19.56 1.92 -19.36
C LEU A 551 19.72 0.75 -20.34
N PRO A 552 18.67 0.25 -21.01
CA PRO A 552 18.82 -0.85 -21.96
C PRO A 552 19.72 -0.50 -23.14
N SER A 553 19.69 0.75 -23.62
CA SER A 553 20.55 1.19 -24.72
C SER A 553 22.02 1.19 -24.31
N LEU A 554 22.31 1.73 -23.13
CA LEU A 554 23.65 1.73 -22.56
C LEU A 554 24.17 0.30 -22.37
N MET A 555 23.39 -0.55 -21.72
CA MET A 555 23.82 -1.92 -21.41
C MET A 555 23.96 -2.78 -22.68
N ARG A 556 23.12 -2.56 -23.70
CA ARG A 556 23.25 -3.21 -25.01
C ARG A 556 24.56 -2.80 -25.68
N SER A 557 24.87 -1.50 -25.75
CA SER A 557 26.12 -1.01 -26.35
C SER A 557 27.37 -1.57 -25.65
N VAL A 558 27.37 -1.59 -24.31
CA VAL A 558 28.47 -2.17 -23.52
C VAL A 558 28.62 -3.67 -23.79
N ARG A 559 27.52 -4.42 -23.81
CA ARG A 559 27.54 -5.86 -24.09
C ARG A 559 28.00 -6.17 -25.52
N GLU A 560 27.53 -5.42 -26.51
CA GLU A 560 28.00 -5.59 -27.89
C GLU A 560 29.50 -5.30 -28.02
N ALA A 561 30.01 -4.26 -27.35
CA ALA A 561 31.44 -3.97 -27.30
C ALA A 561 32.24 -5.11 -26.67
N PHE A 562 31.74 -5.69 -25.57
CA PHE A 562 32.36 -6.81 -24.86
C PHE A 562 32.56 -8.04 -25.76
N PHE A 563 31.56 -8.45 -26.53
CA PHE A 563 31.66 -9.63 -27.39
C PHE A 563 32.38 -9.37 -28.72
N LYS A 564 32.23 -8.18 -29.31
CA LYS A 564 32.89 -7.83 -30.59
C LYS A 564 34.38 -7.51 -30.42
N HIS A 565 34.73 -6.79 -29.34
CA HIS A 565 36.09 -6.36 -29.03
C HIS A 565 36.43 -6.65 -27.56
N PRO A 566 36.72 -7.91 -27.19
CA PRO A 566 36.99 -8.27 -25.80
C PRO A 566 38.19 -7.52 -25.19
N GLU A 567 39.16 -7.13 -26.02
CA GLU A 567 40.31 -6.30 -25.63
C GLU A 567 39.90 -4.92 -25.06
N ALA A 568 38.72 -4.40 -25.44
CA ALA A 568 38.19 -3.15 -24.92
C ALA A 568 37.81 -3.23 -23.43
N PHE A 569 37.62 -4.43 -22.87
CA PHE A 569 37.20 -4.60 -21.48
C PHE A 569 38.14 -3.93 -20.48
N GLN A 570 39.45 -4.13 -20.66
CA GLN A 570 40.47 -3.50 -19.80
C GLN A 570 40.74 -2.05 -20.20
N ALA A 571 40.81 -1.77 -21.51
CA ALA A 571 41.14 -0.43 -22.00
C ALA A 571 40.11 0.63 -21.56
N PHE A 572 38.83 0.25 -21.46
CA PHE A 572 37.73 1.14 -21.07
C PHE A 572 37.22 0.89 -19.65
N HIS A 573 38.03 0.29 -18.77
CA HIS A 573 37.71 0.08 -17.35
C HIS A 573 36.29 -0.49 -17.11
N LEU A 574 35.85 -1.42 -17.97
CA LEU A 574 34.48 -1.94 -17.93
C LEU A 574 34.20 -2.76 -16.67
N ASP A 575 35.26 -3.28 -16.02
CA ASP A 575 35.19 -3.89 -14.69
C ASP A 575 34.62 -2.93 -13.64
N SER A 576 35.06 -1.67 -13.64
CA SER A 576 34.59 -0.64 -12.71
C SER A 576 33.15 -0.23 -13.00
N PHE A 577 32.78 -0.12 -14.28
CA PHE A 577 31.41 0.12 -14.71
C PHE A 577 30.46 -1.00 -14.24
N LEU A 578 30.81 -2.27 -14.46
CA LEU A 578 29.98 -3.41 -14.07
C LEU A 578 29.89 -3.56 -12.55
N TYR A 579 30.99 -3.31 -11.82
CA TYR A 579 30.99 -3.24 -10.35
C TYR A 579 30.02 -2.17 -9.82
N LYS A 580 30.05 -0.96 -10.40
CA LYS A 580 29.14 0.15 -10.05
C LYS A 580 27.69 -0.23 -10.30
N PHE A 581 27.39 -0.88 -11.43
CA PHE A 581 26.05 -1.37 -11.75
C PHE A 581 25.54 -2.38 -10.71
N VAL A 582 26.29 -3.44 -10.39
CA VAL A 582 25.78 -4.46 -9.45
C VAL A 582 25.70 -3.97 -8.01
N SER A 583 26.54 -2.99 -7.65
CA SER A 583 26.54 -2.39 -6.32
C SER A 583 25.34 -1.50 -6.06
N ASP A 584 24.81 -0.84 -7.09
CA ASP A 584 23.58 -0.08 -6.97
C ASP A 584 22.84 0.01 -8.32
N PRO A 585 22.15 -1.08 -8.73
CA PRO A 585 21.52 -1.15 -10.05
C PRO A 585 20.35 -0.17 -10.12
N PRO A 586 20.20 0.62 -11.21
CA PRO A 586 19.07 1.53 -11.37
C PRO A 586 17.75 0.77 -11.29
N ARG A 587 16.79 1.32 -10.53
CA ARG A 587 15.47 0.73 -10.32
C ARG A 587 14.37 1.56 -10.96
N ILE A 588 13.26 0.90 -11.31
CA ILE A 588 12.08 1.60 -11.84
C ILE A 588 11.55 2.57 -10.77
N VAL A 589 11.50 3.85 -11.12
CA VAL A 589 10.86 4.89 -10.29
C VAL A 589 9.35 4.75 -10.39
N LEU A 590 8.63 5.09 -9.31
CA LEU A 590 7.18 4.99 -9.22
C LEU A 590 6.45 5.69 -10.38
N ASP A 591 6.95 6.85 -10.81
CA ASP A 591 6.39 7.61 -11.94
C ASP A 591 6.41 6.80 -13.23
N PHE A 592 7.52 6.11 -13.52
CA PHE A 592 7.63 5.25 -14.69
C PHE A 592 6.69 4.04 -14.60
N SER A 593 6.51 3.49 -13.39
CA SER A 593 5.54 2.41 -13.15
C SER A 593 4.11 2.85 -13.47
N TYR A 594 3.77 4.11 -13.18
CA TYR A 594 2.48 4.67 -13.56
C TYR A 594 2.33 4.81 -15.08
N GLU A 595 3.33 5.39 -15.75
CA GLU A 595 3.33 5.53 -17.21
C GLU A 595 3.10 4.18 -17.89
N GLU A 596 3.85 3.15 -17.47
CA GLU A 596 3.71 1.80 -17.99
C GLU A 596 2.31 1.24 -17.73
N SER A 597 1.78 1.38 -16.51
CA SER A 597 0.45 0.88 -16.15
C SER A 597 -0.70 1.50 -16.96
N MET A 598 -0.56 2.78 -17.34
CA MET A 598 -1.59 3.52 -18.09
C MET A 598 -1.56 3.21 -19.58
N GLU A 599 -0.40 2.94 -20.17
CA GLU A 599 -0.33 2.62 -21.60
C GLU A 599 -1.08 1.33 -21.96
N TYR A 600 -1.19 0.37 -21.04
CA TYR A 600 -2.00 -0.83 -21.25
C TYR A 600 -3.48 -0.52 -21.51
N LEU A 601 -3.98 0.64 -21.03
CA LEU A 601 -5.36 1.08 -21.31
C LEU A 601 -5.59 1.41 -22.80
N LEU A 602 -4.52 1.57 -23.57
CA LEU A 602 -4.58 1.84 -25.00
C LEU A 602 -4.59 0.56 -25.86
N GLU A 603 -4.35 -0.62 -25.28
CA GLU A 603 -4.44 -1.88 -26.01
C GLU A 603 -5.90 -2.10 -26.48
N PRO A 604 -6.14 -2.51 -27.74
CA PRO A 604 -7.49 -2.74 -28.25
C PRO A 604 -8.19 -3.84 -27.44
N ALA A 605 -9.43 -3.55 -27.00
CA ALA A 605 -10.28 -4.51 -26.29
C ALA A 605 -10.77 -5.59 -27.27
N GLY A 606 -9.97 -6.63 -27.50
CA GLY A 606 -10.35 -7.76 -28.33
C GLY A 606 -9.47 -8.98 -28.06
N LYS A 607 -10.08 -10.18 -28.05
CA LYS A 607 -9.31 -11.41 -28.25
C LYS A 607 -8.81 -11.40 -29.70
N GLY A 608 -7.60 -11.91 -29.95
CA GLY A 608 -7.17 -12.18 -31.32
C GLY A 608 -8.18 -13.10 -32.02
N ARG A 609 -8.16 -13.15 -33.36
CA ARG A 609 -9.00 -14.05 -34.17
C ARG A 609 -8.93 -15.52 -33.72
N ASP A 610 -7.89 -15.88 -32.97
CA ASP A 610 -7.58 -17.25 -32.53
C ASP A 610 -7.97 -17.52 -31.06
N GLY A 611 -8.66 -16.58 -30.39
CA GLY A 611 -9.03 -16.72 -28.97
C GLY A 611 -7.86 -16.52 -27.99
N SER A 612 -6.66 -16.24 -28.48
CA SER A 612 -5.50 -15.81 -27.68
C SER A 612 -5.70 -14.38 -27.15
N PRO A 613 -5.22 -14.07 -25.92
CA PRO A 613 -5.21 -12.70 -25.43
C PRO A 613 -4.44 -11.83 -26.42
N ALA A 614 -4.96 -10.65 -26.77
CA ALA A 614 -4.26 -9.72 -27.64
C ALA A 614 -2.87 -9.42 -27.05
N THR A 615 -1.84 -9.98 -27.67
CA THR A 615 -0.44 -9.69 -27.38
C THR A 615 0.01 -8.41 -28.08
N SER A 616 -0.88 -7.42 -28.20
CA SER A 616 -0.49 -6.08 -28.64
C SER A 616 0.36 -5.44 -27.53
N ARG A 617 1.43 -4.76 -27.93
CA ARG A 617 2.57 -4.38 -27.08
C ARG A 617 2.33 -2.98 -26.49
N PRO A 618 2.77 -2.69 -25.24
CA PRO A 618 2.84 -1.31 -24.78
C PRO A 618 3.90 -0.58 -25.61
N GLU A 619 3.49 0.49 -26.30
CA GLU A 619 4.34 1.27 -27.21
C GLU A 619 5.60 1.80 -26.52
N LEU A 620 5.60 2.11 -25.22
CA LEU A 620 6.75 2.64 -24.48
C LEU A 620 7.97 1.72 -24.55
N SER A 621 7.77 0.43 -24.30
CA SER A 621 8.84 -0.58 -24.31
C SER A 621 9.49 -0.70 -25.69
N THR A 622 8.66 -0.65 -26.74
CA THR A 622 9.10 -0.73 -28.14
C THR A 622 9.75 0.58 -28.58
N ARG A 623 9.23 1.74 -28.16
CA ARG A 623 9.77 3.08 -28.48
C ARG A 623 11.20 3.27 -27.98
N TYR A 624 11.57 2.62 -26.88
CA TYR A 624 12.92 2.68 -26.31
C TYR A 624 13.81 1.50 -26.71
N GLY A 625 13.40 0.71 -27.69
CA GLY A 625 14.23 -0.33 -28.29
C GLY A 625 14.49 -1.55 -27.41
N LEU A 626 13.68 -1.79 -26.37
CA LEU A 626 13.60 -3.13 -25.80
C LEU A 626 12.85 -4.02 -26.79
N GLY A 627 13.43 -5.19 -27.13
CA GLY A 627 12.66 -6.19 -27.85
C GLY A 627 11.70 -6.92 -26.91
N SER A 628 11.01 -7.93 -27.45
CA SER A 628 9.83 -8.52 -26.84
C SER A 628 10.13 -9.16 -25.48
N GLY A 629 9.37 -8.77 -24.44
CA GLY A 629 9.24 -9.54 -23.20
C GLY A 629 10.15 -9.12 -22.05
N PHE A 630 10.98 -8.08 -22.23
CA PHE A 630 11.86 -7.56 -21.19
C PHE A 630 11.28 -6.38 -20.40
N THR A 631 11.70 -6.26 -19.15
CA THR A 631 11.68 -4.99 -18.43
C THR A 631 13.04 -4.33 -18.48
N HIS A 632 13.09 -3.02 -18.21
CA HIS A 632 14.34 -2.27 -18.24
C HIS A 632 15.38 -2.84 -17.25
N GLU A 633 14.92 -3.19 -16.04
CA GLU A 633 15.77 -3.81 -15.01
C GLU A 633 16.21 -5.21 -15.41
N SER A 634 15.28 -6.04 -15.91
CA SER A 634 15.57 -7.43 -16.26
C SER A 634 16.58 -7.54 -17.39
N TYR A 635 16.40 -6.78 -18.48
CA TYR A 635 17.31 -6.76 -19.63
C TYR A 635 18.74 -6.38 -19.22
N SER A 636 18.87 -5.37 -18.38
CA SER A 636 20.17 -4.83 -18.01
C SER A 636 20.90 -5.80 -17.07
N LEU A 637 20.17 -6.40 -16.13
CA LEU A 637 20.70 -7.40 -15.20
C LEU A 637 21.17 -8.66 -15.93
N ILE A 638 20.38 -9.20 -16.87
CA ILE A 638 20.79 -10.38 -17.64
C ILE A 638 22.00 -10.09 -18.53
N CYS A 639 22.10 -8.90 -19.12
CA CYS A 639 23.25 -8.52 -19.93
C CYS A 639 24.53 -8.51 -19.06
N THR A 640 24.46 -7.94 -17.86
CA THR A 640 25.57 -7.95 -16.91
C THR A 640 25.95 -9.37 -16.48
N PHE A 641 24.98 -10.20 -16.11
CA PHE A 641 25.23 -11.57 -15.68
C PHE A 641 25.76 -12.46 -16.81
N ASP A 642 25.28 -12.25 -18.04
CA ASP A 642 25.80 -12.91 -19.23
C ASP A 642 27.26 -12.52 -19.51
N MET A 643 27.63 -11.24 -19.38
CA MET A 643 29.03 -10.82 -19.49
C MET A 643 29.91 -11.45 -18.39
N PHE A 644 29.44 -11.48 -17.13
CA PHE A 644 30.18 -12.16 -16.05
C PHE A 644 30.35 -13.65 -16.29
N ASN A 645 29.34 -14.31 -16.87
CA ASN A 645 29.39 -15.73 -17.21
C ASN A 645 30.49 -16.08 -18.24
N HIS A 646 30.93 -15.09 -19.02
CA HIS A 646 31.97 -15.21 -20.05
C HIS A 646 33.30 -14.52 -19.68
N LEU A 647 33.38 -13.80 -18.56
CA LEU A 647 34.52 -12.95 -18.22
C LEU A 647 35.83 -13.73 -18.00
N CYS A 648 35.75 -14.91 -17.40
CA CYS A 648 36.92 -15.76 -17.18
C CYS A 648 37.57 -16.22 -18.49
N ALA A 649 36.77 -16.48 -19.54
CA ALA A 649 37.32 -16.83 -20.86
C ALA A 649 38.15 -15.69 -21.49
N LEU A 650 37.93 -14.46 -21.05
CA LEU A 650 38.68 -13.28 -21.49
C LEU A 650 39.94 -13.08 -20.66
N ASN A 651 39.80 -12.99 -19.33
CA ASN A 651 40.91 -12.72 -18.43
C ASN A 651 40.63 -13.21 -17.00
N ASP A 652 41.41 -14.20 -16.55
CA ASP A 652 41.34 -14.77 -15.21
C ASP A 652 41.66 -13.77 -14.09
N SER A 653 42.65 -12.88 -14.30
CA SER A 653 43.03 -11.89 -13.29
C SER A 653 41.92 -10.85 -13.09
N ALA A 654 41.31 -10.39 -14.19
CA ALA A 654 40.20 -9.45 -14.13
C ALA A 654 38.95 -10.06 -13.48
N CYS A 655 38.69 -11.35 -13.71
CA CYS A 655 37.63 -12.09 -13.05
C CYS A 655 37.86 -12.15 -11.52
N TYR A 656 39.08 -12.47 -11.10
CA TYR A 656 39.48 -12.52 -9.71
C TYR A 656 39.38 -11.14 -9.02
N ASP A 657 39.93 -10.09 -9.64
CA ASP A 657 39.91 -8.73 -9.09
C ASP A 657 38.49 -8.22 -8.90
N LEU A 658 37.61 -8.50 -9.87
CA LEU A 658 36.20 -8.13 -9.78
C LEU A 658 35.46 -8.91 -8.70
N PHE A 659 35.70 -10.22 -8.58
CA PHE A 659 35.13 -11.04 -7.50
C PHE A 659 35.57 -10.53 -6.13
N ASP A 660 36.86 -10.25 -5.95
CA ASP A 660 37.41 -9.74 -4.70
C ASP A 660 36.80 -8.39 -4.33
N ARG A 661 36.72 -7.46 -5.31
CA ARG A 661 36.09 -6.14 -5.11
C ARG A 661 34.62 -6.25 -4.70
N ILE A 662 33.88 -7.24 -5.22
CA ILE A 662 32.48 -7.49 -4.86
C ILE A 662 32.35 -8.10 -3.46
N ILE A 663 33.18 -9.09 -3.09
CA ILE A 663 33.02 -9.87 -1.87
C ILE A 663 33.65 -9.21 -0.63
N THR A 664 34.73 -8.45 -0.80
CA THR A 664 35.50 -7.82 0.28
C THR A 664 34.66 -6.89 1.19
N PRO A 665 33.75 -6.05 0.68
CA PRO A 665 32.84 -5.27 1.52
C PRO A 665 31.93 -6.13 2.41
N TRP A 666 31.55 -7.33 1.95
CA TRP A 666 30.73 -8.26 2.73
C TRP A 666 31.54 -8.93 3.84
N THR A 667 32.74 -9.42 3.53
CA THR A 667 33.57 -10.13 4.50
C THR A 667 34.15 -9.21 5.59
N ASN A 668 34.31 -7.93 5.30
CA ASN A 668 34.81 -6.91 6.23
C ASN A 668 33.74 -6.27 7.12
N GLN A 669 32.48 -6.74 7.07
CA GLN A 669 31.38 -6.19 7.86
C GLN A 669 31.64 -6.26 9.38
N SER A 670 31.27 -5.20 10.10
CA SER A 670 31.29 -5.13 11.57
C SER A 670 29.98 -5.64 12.20
N THR A 671 30.07 -6.20 13.41
CA THR A 671 28.92 -6.66 14.21
C THR A 671 28.00 -5.52 14.66
N LYS A 672 28.50 -4.27 14.71
CA LYS A 672 27.71 -3.07 15.06
C LYS A 672 26.73 -2.65 13.97
N ASP A 673 27.01 -2.99 12.71
CA ASP A 673 26.22 -2.58 11.54
C ASP A 673 25.14 -3.62 11.14
N ALA A 674 25.01 -4.72 11.89
CA ALA A 674 24.17 -5.86 11.53
C ALA A 674 22.67 -5.69 11.85
N THR A 675 22.27 -4.67 12.62
CA THR A 675 20.87 -4.47 13.05
C THR A 675 20.03 -3.62 12.10
N ILE A 676 20.65 -2.90 11.16
CA ILE A 676 19.97 -2.10 10.12
C ILE A 676 20.49 -2.58 8.76
N PRO A 677 19.63 -2.88 7.76
CA PRO A 677 20.11 -3.24 6.42
C PRO A 677 20.99 -2.11 5.87
N ALA A 678 22.30 -2.34 5.82
CA ALA A 678 23.22 -1.33 5.34
C ALA A 678 22.85 -0.97 3.90
N LYS A 679 22.72 0.34 3.60
CA LYS A 679 22.18 0.85 2.32
C LYS A 679 22.95 0.37 1.09
N TRP A 680 24.19 -0.09 1.25
CA TRP A 680 25.04 -0.59 0.16
C TRP A 680 24.78 -2.05 -0.21
N LYS A 681 24.16 -2.86 0.67
CA LYS A 681 23.95 -4.29 0.41
C LYS A 681 22.92 -4.51 -0.70
N ARG A 682 23.27 -5.30 -1.70
CA ARG A 682 22.37 -5.68 -2.81
C ARG A 682 22.41 -7.17 -3.11
N THR A 683 21.26 -7.73 -3.50
CA THR A 683 21.15 -9.12 -3.96
C THR A 683 22.00 -9.36 -5.22
N SER A 684 22.05 -8.37 -6.12
CA SER A 684 22.84 -8.40 -7.36
C SER A 684 24.33 -8.60 -7.13
N GLN A 685 24.89 -8.09 -6.04
CA GLN A 685 26.31 -8.29 -5.69
C GLN A 685 26.60 -9.76 -5.41
N LEU A 686 25.80 -10.42 -4.57
CA LEU A 686 26.00 -11.83 -4.24
C LEU A 686 25.63 -12.77 -5.41
N GLN A 687 24.66 -12.38 -6.25
CA GLN A 687 24.37 -13.09 -7.51
C GLN A 687 25.57 -13.02 -8.47
N ALA A 688 26.17 -11.83 -8.63
CA ALA A 688 27.37 -11.65 -9.42
C ALA A 688 28.56 -12.43 -8.86
N ALA A 689 28.79 -12.35 -7.55
CA ALA A 689 29.83 -13.13 -6.87
C ALA A 689 29.62 -14.63 -7.09
N PHE A 690 28.38 -15.13 -7.05
CA PHE A 690 28.08 -16.53 -7.33
C PHE A 690 28.41 -16.94 -8.77
N ILE A 691 28.14 -16.09 -9.77
CA ILE A 691 28.49 -16.38 -11.17
C ILE A 691 30.02 -16.44 -11.33
N LEU A 692 30.74 -15.47 -10.76
CA LEU A 692 32.20 -15.39 -10.84
C LEU A 692 32.92 -16.47 -10.03
N ALA A 693 32.31 -16.96 -8.95
CA ALA A 693 32.87 -17.97 -8.04
C ALA A 693 33.23 -19.28 -8.76
N GLU A 694 32.48 -19.67 -9.79
CA GLU A 694 32.72 -20.89 -10.56
C GLU A 694 34.12 -20.92 -11.18
N SER A 695 34.59 -19.76 -11.66
CA SER A 695 35.92 -19.60 -12.22
C SER A 695 36.98 -19.36 -11.15
N VAL A 696 36.70 -18.48 -10.18
CA VAL A 696 37.67 -18.06 -9.16
C VAL A 696 38.09 -19.22 -8.25
N PHE A 697 37.16 -20.08 -7.84
CA PHE A 697 37.46 -21.18 -6.92
C PHE A 697 38.17 -22.36 -7.58
N SER A 698 38.34 -22.37 -8.90
CA SER A 698 39.20 -23.33 -9.58
C SER A 698 40.69 -23.11 -9.34
N GLN A 699 41.09 -21.95 -8.79
CA GLN A 699 42.48 -21.56 -8.54
C GLN A 699 42.94 -21.91 -7.12
N GLU A 700 44.22 -22.27 -6.94
CA GLU A 700 44.80 -22.63 -5.63
C GLU A 700 44.76 -21.49 -4.58
N THR A 701 44.74 -20.24 -5.03
CA THR A 701 44.68 -19.02 -4.20
C THR A 701 43.34 -18.83 -3.48
N SER A 702 42.31 -19.59 -3.85
CA SER A 702 40.95 -19.45 -3.32
C SER A 702 40.81 -19.73 -1.81
N LYS A 703 41.75 -20.48 -1.21
CA LYS A 703 41.68 -20.89 0.21
C LYS A 703 41.55 -19.74 1.20
N GLN A 704 42.04 -18.56 0.86
CA GLN A 704 41.93 -17.37 1.71
C GLN A 704 40.48 -16.93 1.99
N TYR A 705 39.51 -17.33 1.16
CA TYR A 705 38.10 -16.92 1.30
C TYR A 705 37.32 -17.77 2.31
N PHE A 706 37.87 -18.91 2.76
CA PHE A 706 37.16 -19.85 3.63
C PHE A 706 36.72 -19.22 4.96
N GLU A 707 37.67 -18.71 5.75
CA GLU A 707 37.40 -18.06 7.04
C GLU A 707 36.53 -16.79 6.89
N PRO A 708 36.80 -15.87 5.93
CA PRO A 708 35.92 -14.74 5.66
C PRO A 708 34.47 -15.10 5.36
N LEU A 709 34.21 -16.16 4.57
CA LEU A 709 32.86 -16.61 4.23
C LEU A 709 32.12 -17.20 5.45
N LEU A 710 32.81 -17.98 6.28
CA LEU A 710 32.26 -18.51 7.53
C LEU A 710 31.91 -17.37 8.50
N ARG A 711 32.81 -16.39 8.64
CA ARG A 711 32.57 -15.19 9.44
C ARG A 711 31.36 -14.41 8.93
N LEU A 712 31.23 -14.21 7.62
CA LEU A 712 30.09 -13.53 7.01
C LEU A 712 28.77 -14.22 7.34
N LEU A 713 28.70 -15.56 7.24
CA LEU A 713 27.52 -16.33 7.63
C LEU A 713 27.15 -16.16 9.11
N SER A 714 28.15 -15.95 9.98
CA SER A 714 27.91 -15.74 11.40
C SER A 714 27.30 -14.37 11.73
N ILE A 715 27.60 -13.34 10.93
CA ILE A 715 27.19 -11.95 11.19
C ILE A 715 25.91 -11.57 10.42
N GLU A 716 25.66 -12.16 9.25
CA GLU A 716 24.57 -11.73 8.36
C GLU A 716 23.18 -12.07 8.95
N ALA A 717 22.35 -11.04 9.12
CA ALA A 717 21.02 -11.17 9.69
C ALA A 717 19.98 -11.59 8.64
N MET A 718 20.11 -11.12 7.39
CA MET A 718 19.12 -11.31 6.33
C MET A 718 19.14 -12.74 5.79
N PRO A 719 18.01 -13.49 5.81
CA PRO A 719 17.95 -14.86 5.31
C PRO A 719 18.38 -15.01 3.84
N ARG A 720 17.93 -14.08 2.97
CA ARG A 720 18.26 -14.09 1.54
C ARG A 720 19.76 -14.04 1.28
N PHE A 721 20.47 -13.11 1.93
CA PHE A 721 21.91 -12.97 1.77
C PHE A 721 22.65 -14.19 2.34
N ARG A 722 22.23 -14.72 3.50
CA ARG A 722 22.81 -15.96 4.03
C ARG A 722 22.68 -17.14 3.08
N ILE A 723 21.53 -17.31 2.42
CA ILE A 723 21.35 -18.39 1.45
C ILE A 723 22.33 -18.25 0.27
N LEU A 724 22.49 -17.05 -0.29
CA LEU A 724 23.44 -16.82 -1.39
C LEU A 724 24.89 -17.04 -0.93
N VAL A 725 25.26 -16.64 0.28
CA VAL A 725 26.60 -16.90 0.84
C VAL A 725 26.81 -18.40 1.11
N GLU A 726 25.79 -19.12 1.60
CA GLU A 726 25.81 -20.58 1.72
C GLU A 726 26.08 -21.24 0.36
N TRP A 727 25.43 -20.75 -0.70
CA TRP A 727 25.62 -21.24 -2.05
C TRP A 727 27.05 -20.98 -2.56
N ILE A 728 27.61 -19.80 -2.30
CA ILE A 728 29.02 -19.48 -2.63
C ILE A 728 29.97 -20.38 -1.83
N LEU A 729 29.72 -20.61 -0.54
CA LEU A 729 30.55 -21.49 0.30
C LEU A 729 30.50 -22.95 -0.16
N VAL A 730 29.32 -23.46 -0.53
CA VAL A 730 29.17 -24.82 -1.06
C VAL A 730 29.91 -24.97 -2.39
N ARG A 731 29.93 -23.93 -3.24
CA ARG A 731 30.75 -23.91 -4.47
C ARG A 731 32.23 -23.92 -4.15
N PHE A 732 32.69 -23.09 -3.22
CA PHE A 732 34.08 -23.10 -2.77
C PHE A 732 34.53 -24.51 -2.35
N LEU A 733 33.74 -25.20 -1.52
CA LEU A 733 34.04 -26.55 -1.03
C LEU A 733 33.86 -27.66 -2.09
N HIS A 734 33.16 -27.39 -3.19
CA HIS A 734 33.13 -28.29 -4.34
C HIS A 734 34.48 -28.31 -5.08
N HIS A 735 35.14 -27.15 -5.22
CA HIS A 735 36.44 -27.03 -5.86
C HIS A 735 37.63 -27.30 -4.91
N THR A 736 37.41 -27.25 -3.59
CA THR A 736 38.43 -27.51 -2.56
C THR A 736 38.04 -28.64 -1.59
N PRO A 737 38.04 -29.92 -2.05
CA PRO A 737 37.64 -31.05 -1.21
C PRO A 737 38.51 -31.26 0.04
N ASP A 738 39.76 -30.79 0.00
CA ASP A 738 40.70 -30.83 1.11
C ASP A 738 40.26 -30.00 2.32
N MET A 739 39.42 -28.98 2.11
CA MET A 739 38.87 -28.11 3.16
C MET A 739 37.62 -28.70 3.83
N HIS A 740 37.16 -29.90 3.45
CA HIS A 740 35.99 -30.54 4.07
C HIS A 740 36.21 -30.82 5.57
N ASP A 741 37.43 -31.16 5.96
CA ASP A 741 37.80 -31.38 7.36
C ASP A 741 37.84 -30.09 8.19
N ASP A 742 38.32 -28.99 7.59
CA ASP A 742 38.26 -27.67 8.20
C ASP A 742 36.81 -27.22 8.39
N PHE A 743 35.94 -27.49 7.41
CA PHE A 743 34.50 -27.21 7.53
C PHE A 743 33.84 -28.00 8.66
N LEU A 744 34.15 -29.29 8.83
CA LEU A 744 33.64 -30.07 9.95
C LEU A 744 34.12 -29.53 11.30
N ARG A 745 35.38 -29.09 11.41
CA ARG A 745 35.90 -28.44 12.62
C ARG A 745 35.18 -27.14 12.95
N ALA A 746 34.93 -26.30 11.93
CA ALA A 746 34.14 -25.07 12.11
C ALA A 746 32.69 -25.39 12.53
N PHE A 747 32.08 -26.42 11.94
CA PHE A 747 30.74 -26.88 12.28
C PHE A 747 30.66 -27.40 13.72
N GLU A 748 31.64 -28.18 14.17
CA GLU A 748 31.75 -28.65 15.55
C GLU A 748 31.93 -27.47 16.54
N GLY A 749 32.76 -26.48 16.21
CA GLY A 749 32.88 -25.25 17.00
C GLY A 749 31.55 -24.50 17.14
N ALA A 750 30.83 -24.30 16.02
CA ALA A 750 29.51 -23.66 16.00
C ALA A 750 28.42 -24.47 16.72
N SER A 751 28.62 -25.78 16.85
CA SER A 751 27.74 -26.69 17.56
C SER A 751 27.79 -26.48 19.09
N ASN A 752 28.93 -26.00 19.58
CA ASN A 752 29.18 -25.66 20.99
C ASN A 752 28.79 -24.22 21.35
N ASP A 753 28.60 -23.35 20.35
CA ASP A 753 28.16 -21.96 20.56
C ASP A 753 26.62 -21.86 20.50
N PHE A 754 26.00 -21.72 21.68
CA PHE A 754 24.54 -21.57 21.81
C PHE A 754 24.03 -20.15 21.51
N HIS A 755 24.91 -19.18 21.29
CA HIS A 755 24.53 -17.78 21.14
C HIS A 755 24.12 -17.41 19.71
N ASN A 756 24.44 -18.24 18.70
CA ASN A 756 24.15 -17.94 17.30
C ASN A 756 23.45 -19.09 16.53
N PRO A 757 22.18 -19.41 16.84
CA PRO A 757 21.45 -20.50 16.18
C PRO A 757 21.22 -20.27 14.68
N LYS A 758 21.31 -19.02 14.22
CA LYS A 758 21.17 -18.66 12.79
C LYS A 758 22.36 -19.18 11.99
N TYR A 759 23.57 -18.98 12.50
CA TYR A 759 24.81 -19.47 11.91
C TYR A 759 24.83 -20.99 11.88
N THR A 760 24.54 -21.65 13.00
CA THR A 760 24.48 -23.11 13.10
C THR A 760 23.46 -23.68 12.10
N SER A 761 22.29 -23.07 11.96
CA SER A 761 21.29 -23.47 10.96
C SER A 761 21.76 -23.29 9.51
N SER A 762 22.57 -22.27 9.23
CA SER A 762 23.19 -22.07 7.92
C SER A 762 24.22 -23.16 7.61
N LEU A 763 25.07 -23.50 8.58
CA LEU A 763 26.04 -24.58 8.43
C LEU A 763 25.38 -25.95 8.26
N VAL A 764 24.28 -26.26 8.95
CA VAL A 764 23.52 -27.50 8.72
C VAL A 764 23.09 -27.62 7.26
N ARG A 765 22.57 -26.52 6.67
CA ARG A 765 22.13 -26.52 5.27
C ARG A 765 23.29 -26.65 4.29
N ALA A 766 24.40 -25.95 4.55
CA ALA A 766 25.63 -26.10 3.77
C ALA A 766 26.20 -27.53 3.87
N ALA A 767 26.19 -28.13 5.06
CA ALA A 767 26.70 -29.48 5.29
C ALA A 767 25.91 -30.55 4.52
N VAL A 768 24.57 -30.44 4.49
CA VAL A 768 23.70 -31.31 3.68
C VAL A 768 24.01 -31.17 2.20
N ALA A 769 24.19 -29.93 1.73
CA ALA A 769 24.54 -29.65 0.35
C ALA A 769 25.91 -30.26 0.00
N ILE A 770 26.91 -30.10 0.85
CA ILE A 770 28.25 -30.67 0.67
C ILE A 770 28.19 -32.20 0.61
N ALA A 771 27.44 -32.86 1.49
CA ALA A 771 27.32 -34.32 1.49
C ALA A 771 26.71 -34.90 0.20
N GLN A 772 25.91 -34.10 -0.53
CA GLN A 772 25.35 -34.48 -1.83
C GLN A 772 26.34 -34.30 -2.99
N LEU A 773 27.51 -33.69 -2.78
CA LEU A 773 28.50 -33.51 -3.82
C LEU A 773 29.09 -34.86 -4.27
N PRO A 774 29.37 -35.05 -5.57
CA PRO A 774 30.02 -36.28 -6.05
C PRO A 774 31.35 -36.56 -5.35
N VAL A 775 32.07 -35.50 -4.96
CA VAL A 775 33.39 -35.56 -4.34
C VAL A 775 33.35 -35.85 -2.83
N ALA A 776 32.17 -35.82 -2.20
CA ALA A 776 32.04 -36.04 -0.76
C ALA A 776 32.38 -37.50 -0.39
N SER A 777 33.23 -37.67 0.64
CA SER A 777 33.65 -38.98 1.15
C SER A 777 32.62 -39.59 2.12
N GLU A 778 32.67 -40.91 2.25
CA GLU A 778 31.89 -41.63 3.27
C GLU A 778 32.31 -41.21 4.70
N ASP A 779 33.59 -40.94 4.92
CA ASP A 779 34.12 -40.47 6.22
C ASP A 779 33.51 -39.12 6.64
N PHE A 780 33.53 -38.14 5.72
CA PHE A 780 32.92 -36.82 5.95
C PHE A 780 31.46 -36.97 6.36
N SER A 781 30.70 -37.77 5.60
CA SER A 781 29.26 -37.96 5.80
C SER A 781 28.97 -38.71 7.10
N SER A 782 29.80 -39.70 7.46
CA SER A 782 29.69 -40.44 8.72
C SER A 782 29.90 -39.53 9.93
N ARG A 783 30.95 -38.70 9.91
CA ARG A 783 31.23 -37.71 10.98
C ARG A 783 30.15 -36.64 11.07
N LEU A 784 29.67 -36.14 9.92
CA LEU A 784 28.55 -35.21 9.85
C LEU A 784 27.28 -35.79 10.48
N MET A 785 26.99 -37.08 10.23
CA MET A 785 25.82 -37.76 10.80
C MET A 785 25.85 -37.77 12.34
N VAL A 786 27.03 -38.00 12.93
CA VAL A 786 27.21 -37.94 14.40
C VAL A 786 26.93 -36.54 14.93
N LEU A 787 27.47 -35.50 14.27
CA LEU A 787 27.22 -34.11 14.66
C LEU A 787 25.73 -33.73 14.52
N LEU A 788 25.06 -34.16 13.45
CA LEU A 788 23.62 -33.90 13.25
C LEU A 788 22.73 -34.59 14.30
N MET A 789 23.09 -35.81 14.74
CA MET A 789 22.40 -36.48 15.85
C MET A 789 22.52 -35.67 17.14
N ALA A 790 23.71 -35.14 17.45
CA ALA A 790 23.89 -34.25 18.61
C ALA A 790 23.06 -32.96 18.45
N MET A 791 23.07 -32.34 17.26
CA MET A 791 22.32 -31.11 16.97
C MET A 791 20.80 -31.30 16.95
N SER A 792 20.32 -32.54 16.82
CA SER A 792 18.89 -32.83 16.96
C SER A 792 18.36 -32.52 18.37
N MET A 793 19.25 -32.41 19.36
CA MET A 793 18.93 -32.04 20.75
C MET A 793 19.25 -30.56 21.07
N TYR A 794 19.66 -29.76 20.08
CA TYR A 794 20.04 -28.36 20.26
C TYR A 794 18.89 -27.51 20.85
N THR A 795 19.14 -26.40 21.55
CA THR A 795 18.10 -25.60 22.23
C THR A 795 17.14 -24.86 21.28
N SER A 796 17.64 -24.44 20.11
CA SER A 796 16.84 -23.81 19.06
C SER A 796 16.01 -24.81 18.26
N VAL A 797 14.68 -24.58 18.20
CA VAL A 797 13.72 -25.36 17.40
C VAL A 797 14.13 -25.44 15.92
N ALA A 798 14.63 -24.31 15.37
CA ALA A 798 15.01 -24.23 13.97
C ALA A 798 16.19 -25.15 13.64
N VAL A 799 17.22 -25.16 14.50
CA VAL A 799 18.42 -26.01 14.36
C VAL A 799 18.05 -27.48 14.53
N ARG A 800 17.32 -27.84 15.60
CA ARG A 800 16.88 -29.24 15.82
C ARG A 800 16.17 -29.82 14.61
N TYR A 801 15.19 -29.09 14.11
CA TYR A 801 14.40 -29.55 12.99
C TYR A 801 15.25 -29.57 11.71
N ALA A 802 16.09 -28.57 11.45
CA ALA A 802 17.00 -28.61 10.31
C ALA A 802 17.93 -29.84 10.36
N SER A 803 18.47 -30.17 11.53
CA SER A 803 19.34 -31.34 11.73
C SER A 803 18.59 -32.66 11.58
N GLN A 804 17.38 -32.79 12.13
CA GLN A 804 16.55 -33.98 11.95
C GLN A 804 16.23 -34.25 10.48
N TRP A 805 15.93 -33.20 9.71
CA TRP A 805 15.69 -33.36 8.27
C TRP A 805 16.98 -33.62 7.48
N ALA A 806 18.10 -33.02 7.89
CA ALA A 806 19.41 -33.29 7.32
C ALA A 806 19.78 -34.77 7.43
N ILE A 807 19.48 -35.42 8.57
CA ILE A 807 19.71 -36.86 8.78
C ILE A 807 18.99 -37.70 7.72
N LEU A 808 17.72 -37.38 7.41
CA LEU A 808 16.98 -38.09 6.36
C LEU A 808 17.65 -37.98 5.00
N PHE A 809 17.98 -36.75 4.57
CA PHE A 809 18.63 -36.53 3.27
C PHE A 809 19.98 -37.23 3.16
N LEU A 810 20.76 -37.23 4.25
CA LEU A 810 22.07 -37.85 4.26
C LEU A 810 21.98 -39.38 4.28
N PHE A 811 20.97 -39.94 4.95
CA PHE A 811 20.69 -41.38 4.93
C PHE A 811 20.23 -41.86 3.55
N ASP A 812 19.29 -41.14 2.92
CA ASP A 812 18.82 -41.44 1.56
C ASP A 812 19.98 -41.35 0.54
N ASN A 813 20.86 -40.35 0.69
CA ASN A 813 22.08 -40.23 -0.14
C ASN A 813 23.06 -41.40 0.10
N ALA A 814 23.25 -41.82 1.36
CA ALA A 814 24.10 -42.95 1.71
C ALA A 814 23.57 -44.28 1.11
N GLU A 815 22.25 -44.50 1.11
CA GLU A 815 21.63 -45.65 0.45
C GLU A 815 21.88 -45.62 -1.07
N SER A 816 21.72 -44.45 -1.70
CA SER A 816 21.93 -44.32 -3.16
C SER A 816 23.39 -44.55 -3.59
N ARG A 817 24.35 -44.29 -2.69
CA ARG A 817 25.79 -44.41 -2.94
C ARG A 817 26.41 -45.70 -2.42
N GLY A 818 25.66 -46.53 -1.69
CA GLY A 818 26.15 -47.77 -1.10
C GLY A 818 27.15 -47.55 0.04
N TRP A 819 26.94 -46.55 0.89
CA TRP A 819 27.80 -46.28 2.05
C TRP A 819 27.40 -47.15 3.25
N ASP A 820 28.12 -48.27 3.43
CA ASP A 820 27.83 -49.30 4.42
C ASP A 820 28.02 -48.84 5.86
N THR A 821 28.93 -47.89 6.12
CA THR A 821 29.20 -47.38 7.48
C THR A 821 27.98 -46.67 8.06
N ILE A 822 27.18 -46.02 7.21
CA ILE A 822 25.98 -45.27 7.58
C ILE A 822 24.74 -46.18 7.55
N THR A 823 24.55 -46.91 6.44
CA THR A 823 23.35 -47.74 6.21
C THR A 823 23.34 -49.00 7.07
N GLY A 824 24.52 -49.54 7.40
CA GLY A 824 24.70 -50.69 8.29
C GLY A 824 24.53 -50.36 9.78
N ASN A 825 24.49 -49.08 10.17
CA ASN A 825 24.32 -48.69 11.55
C ASN A 825 22.84 -48.80 11.99
N PRO A 826 22.50 -49.69 12.95
CA PRO A 826 21.11 -49.93 13.34
C PRO A 826 20.44 -48.71 13.98
N ILE A 827 21.19 -47.83 14.65
CA ILE A 827 20.67 -46.61 15.29
C ILE A 827 20.23 -45.62 14.21
N LEU A 828 21.07 -45.39 13.21
CA LEU A 828 20.79 -44.47 12.11
C LEU A 828 19.62 -44.95 11.27
N LYS A 829 19.59 -46.25 10.94
CA LYS A 829 18.50 -46.88 10.19
C LYS A 829 17.14 -46.74 10.89
N ASN A 830 17.09 -47.02 12.19
CA ASN A 830 15.87 -46.87 12.97
C ASN A 830 15.41 -45.40 13.08
N THR A 831 16.36 -44.48 13.23
CA THR A 831 16.08 -43.03 13.30
C THR A 831 15.54 -42.51 11.97
N ALA A 832 16.15 -42.89 10.85
CA ALA A 832 15.68 -42.52 9.52
C ALA A 832 14.28 -43.08 9.24
N ALA A 833 14.02 -44.35 9.59
CA ALA A 833 12.70 -44.96 9.44
C ALA A 833 11.61 -44.26 10.26
N TYR A 834 11.94 -43.79 11.47
CA TYR A 834 11.04 -42.99 12.31
C TYR A 834 10.73 -41.62 11.68
N LEU A 835 11.76 -40.90 11.23
CA LEU A 835 11.63 -39.58 10.62
C LEU A 835 10.88 -39.63 9.28
N HIS A 836 11.03 -40.68 8.47
CA HIS A 836 10.27 -40.89 7.24
C HIS A 836 8.77 -41.00 7.49
N LYS A 837 8.34 -41.58 8.63
CA LYS A 837 6.91 -41.62 9.01
C LYS A 837 6.36 -40.22 9.31
N LEU A 838 7.12 -39.38 10.00
CA LEU A 838 6.73 -38.01 10.38
C LEU A 838 6.62 -37.03 9.19
N LYS A 839 7.33 -37.29 8.08
CA LYS A 839 7.36 -36.46 6.87
C LYS A 839 5.96 -36.20 6.26
N THR A 840 4.97 -37.04 6.57
CA THR A 840 3.61 -36.94 6.04
C THR A 840 2.70 -35.96 6.78
N GLU A 841 3.06 -35.49 7.99
CA GLU A 841 2.13 -34.74 8.85
C GLU A 841 2.38 -33.22 8.94
N THR A 842 3.57 -32.70 8.60
CA THR A 842 3.87 -31.27 8.78
C THR A 842 4.77 -30.67 7.69
N ALA A 843 4.18 -30.14 6.61
CA ALA A 843 4.87 -29.16 5.77
C ALA A 843 4.84 -27.80 6.50
N VAL A 844 5.95 -27.43 7.15
CA VAL A 844 6.05 -26.12 7.83
C VAL A 844 6.10 -25.00 6.78
N PRO A 845 5.13 -24.06 6.75
CA PRO A 845 5.12 -22.96 5.79
C PRO A 845 6.35 -22.04 5.95
N GLY A 846 6.97 -21.64 4.83
CA GLY A 846 8.05 -20.63 4.81
C GLY A 846 9.48 -21.16 4.87
N ARG A 847 9.71 -22.48 4.70
CA ARG A 847 11.05 -23.06 4.58
C ARG A 847 11.51 -23.08 3.13
N VAL A 848 12.72 -22.56 2.89
CA VAL A 848 13.44 -22.72 1.62
C VAL A 848 13.87 -24.19 1.50
N PRO A 849 13.61 -24.87 0.36
CA PRO A 849 14.09 -26.22 0.11
C PRO A 849 15.62 -26.32 0.28
N PRO A 850 16.17 -27.51 0.60
CA PRO A 850 17.62 -27.70 0.59
C PRO A 850 18.18 -27.46 -0.83
N MET A 851 19.36 -26.84 -0.90
CA MET A 851 20.06 -26.54 -2.15
C MET A 851 20.36 -27.84 -2.90
N ARG A 852 20.05 -27.88 -4.20
CA ARG A 852 20.39 -28.98 -5.10
C ARG A 852 21.70 -28.66 -5.80
N VAL A 853 22.81 -29.03 -5.18
CA VAL A 853 24.12 -28.48 -5.55
C VAL A 853 24.49 -28.64 -7.03
N VAL A 854 24.07 -29.73 -7.68
CA VAL A 854 24.33 -29.97 -9.10
C VAL A 854 23.33 -29.23 -10.00
N GLU A 855 22.03 -29.30 -9.71
CA GLU A 855 20.98 -28.66 -10.52
C GLU A 855 21.00 -27.12 -10.40
N ASP A 856 21.33 -26.61 -9.21
CA ASP A 856 21.42 -25.18 -8.91
C ASP A 856 22.72 -24.55 -9.45
N ARG A 857 23.53 -25.30 -10.22
CA ARG A 857 24.71 -24.79 -10.94
C ARG A 857 24.29 -24.20 -12.28
N SER A 858 23.44 -23.18 -12.25
CA SER A 858 22.90 -22.61 -13.48
C SER A 858 22.48 -21.14 -13.33
N LEU A 859 22.42 -20.43 -14.45
CA LEU A 859 21.93 -19.05 -14.50
C LEU A 859 20.48 -18.94 -14.01
N SER A 860 19.64 -19.95 -14.28
CA SER A 860 18.26 -20.02 -13.74
C SER A 860 18.25 -20.00 -12.21
N ALA A 861 19.06 -20.82 -11.55
CA ALA A 861 19.14 -20.81 -10.09
C ALA A 861 19.60 -19.46 -9.53
N VAL A 862 20.45 -18.72 -10.26
CA VAL A 862 20.90 -17.38 -9.84
C VAL A 862 19.80 -16.33 -9.92
N VAL A 863 18.97 -16.33 -10.96
CA VAL A 863 17.97 -15.27 -11.18
C VAL A 863 16.57 -15.60 -10.66
N GLU A 864 16.22 -16.89 -10.63
CA GLU A 864 14.90 -17.37 -10.24
C GLU A 864 14.93 -18.44 -9.14
N GLY A 865 16.06 -18.65 -8.47
CA GLY A 865 16.20 -19.67 -7.43
C GLY A 865 15.33 -19.44 -6.18
N SER A 866 15.09 -20.53 -5.44
CA SER A 866 14.31 -20.56 -4.19
C SER A 866 14.74 -19.57 -3.08
N PHE A 867 15.96 -19.01 -3.16
CA PHE A 867 16.43 -17.99 -2.22
C PHE A 867 15.59 -16.69 -2.27
N ILE A 868 14.89 -16.43 -3.38
CA ILE A 868 14.01 -15.27 -3.58
C ILE A 868 12.76 -15.35 -2.71
N ASP A 869 12.34 -16.57 -2.37
CA ASP A 869 11.18 -16.83 -1.51
C ASP A 869 11.50 -16.64 -0.02
N ALA A 870 12.78 -16.49 0.34
CA ALA A 870 13.21 -16.22 1.71
C ALA A 870 12.74 -14.84 2.17
N GLN A 871 12.20 -14.75 3.39
CA GLN A 871 11.59 -13.51 3.88
C GLN A 871 12.59 -12.33 3.96
N PRO A 872 12.21 -11.13 3.47
CA PRO A 872 10.94 -10.81 2.78
C PRO A 872 10.93 -11.41 1.36
N SER A 873 9.85 -12.12 1.01
CA SER A 873 9.69 -12.70 -0.33
C SER A 873 9.52 -11.57 -1.35
N GLU A 874 10.26 -11.64 -2.46
CA GLU A 874 10.18 -10.70 -3.57
C GLU A 874 9.87 -11.43 -4.88
N GLN A 875 9.47 -10.67 -5.90
CA GLN A 875 9.40 -11.21 -7.26
C GLN A 875 10.80 -11.18 -7.90
N PRO A 876 11.17 -12.19 -8.71
CA PRO A 876 12.44 -12.19 -9.42
C PRO A 876 12.48 -11.02 -10.40
N ILE A 877 13.59 -10.27 -10.42
CA ILE A 877 13.80 -9.16 -11.36
C ILE A 877 13.93 -9.69 -12.79
N ALA A 878 14.68 -10.80 -12.95
CA ALA A 878 14.91 -11.50 -14.20
C ALA A 878 14.62 -13.00 -14.00
N THR A 879 14.35 -13.70 -15.10
CA THR A 879 13.95 -15.11 -15.12
C THR A 879 14.72 -15.85 -16.20
N ARG A 880 14.66 -17.19 -16.19
CA ARG A 880 15.33 -18.03 -17.20
C ARG A 880 14.90 -17.68 -18.63
N LEU A 881 13.63 -17.37 -18.84
CA LEU A 881 13.10 -16.97 -20.15
C LEU A 881 13.73 -15.66 -20.65
N ASP A 882 14.20 -14.78 -19.78
CA ASP A 882 14.88 -13.55 -20.20
C ASP A 882 16.24 -13.84 -20.87
N PHE A 883 17.01 -14.80 -20.38
CA PHE A 883 18.24 -15.23 -21.06
C PHE A 883 17.96 -15.83 -22.45
N GLN A 884 16.89 -16.63 -22.57
CA GLN A 884 16.51 -17.22 -23.86
C GLN A 884 16.14 -16.13 -24.87
N LEU A 885 15.32 -15.16 -24.46
CA LEU A 885 14.96 -14.03 -25.31
C LEU A 885 16.18 -13.21 -25.73
N LEU A 886 17.17 -13.05 -24.83
CA LEU A 886 18.38 -12.28 -25.12
C LEU A 886 19.21 -12.97 -26.20
N TRP A 887 19.43 -14.27 -26.05
CA TRP A 887 20.19 -15.05 -27.03
C TRP A 887 19.43 -15.22 -28.36
N GLU A 888 18.09 -15.24 -28.34
CA GLU A 888 17.28 -15.16 -29.56
C GLU A 888 17.42 -13.80 -30.27
N GLU A 889 17.51 -12.69 -29.52
CA GLU A 889 17.82 -11.36 -30.07
C GLU A 889 19.24 -11.31 -30.66
N ASP A 890 20.22 -11.93 -30.00
CA ASP A 890 21.60 -12.02 -30.50
C ASP A 890 21.68 -12.80 -31.81
N ALA A 891 20.97 -13.93 -31.90
CA ALA A 891 20.91 -14.73 -33.12
C ALA A 891 20.30 -13.96 -34.30
N LYS A 892 19.33 -13.07 -34.03
CA LYS A 892 18.72 -12.20 -35.06
C LYS A 892 19.61 -11.01 -35.43
N SER A 893 20.30 -10.43 -34.46
CA SER A 893 21.20 -9.29 -34.69
C SER A 893 22.55 -9.69 -35.31
N GLY A 894 22.88 -10.98 -35.27
CA GLY A 894 24.15 -11.53 -35.77
C GLY A 894 25.31 -11.33 -34.80
N LEU A 895 25.05 -11.11 -33.51
CA LEU A 895 26.10 -11.01 -32.49
C LEU A 895 26.65 -12.42 -32.17
N ASP A 896 27.92 -12.65 -32.49
CA ASP A 896 28.60 -13.92 -32.24
C ASP A 896 29.12 -14.00 -30.79
N THR A 897 28.33 -14.61 -29.90
CA THR A 897 28.70 -14.84 -28.51
C THR A 897 29.57 -16.10 -28.31
N SER A 898 29.72 -16.94 -29.34
CA SER A 898 30.43 -18.23 -29.23
C SER A 898 31.94 -18.11 -29.07
N ARG A 899 32.50 -16.92 -29.29
CA ARG A 899 33.93 -16.62 -29.17
C ARG A 899 34.47 -16.76 -27.74
N LEU A 900 33.62 -16.50 -26.75
CA LEU A 900 33.95 -16.63 -25.34
C LEU A 900 33.16 -17.82 -24.79
N SER A 901 33.80 -18.69 -24.02
CA SER A 901 33.13 -19.84 -23.41
C SER A 901 32.35 -19.41 -22.16
N ALA A 902 31.09 -19.84 -22.07
CA ALA A 902 30.26 -19.69 -20.86
C ALA A 902 30.72 -20.65 -19.73
N THR A 903 30.67 -20.19 -18.49
CA THR A 903 31.06 -20.98 -17.30
C THR A 903 29.89 -21.74 -16.68
N LEU A 904 28.72 -21.09 -16.58
CA LEU A 904 27.47 -21.67 -16.09
C LEU A 904 26.48 -21.95 -17.23
N PRO A 905 25.78 -23.11 -17.21
CA PRO A 905 24.69 -23.40 -18.12
C PRO A 905 23.41 -22.62 -17.75
N LEU A 906 22.45 -22.51 -18.67
CA LEU A 906 21.16 -21.86 -18.39
C LEU A 906 20.36 -22.55 -17.29
N GLY A 907 20.34 -23.88 -17.26
CA GLY A 907 19.59 -24.69 -16.31
C GLY A 907 18.15 -25.00 -16.72
N ASN A 908 17.50 -25.85 -15.90
CA ASN A 908 16.10 -26.24 -16.07
C ASN A 908 15.17 -25.19 -15.44
N PRO A 909 13.93 -25.03 -15.94
CA PRO A 909 12.97 -24.11 -15.33
C PRO A 909 12.67 -24.52 -13.89
N GLU A 910 12.78 -23.59 -12.93
CA GLU A 910 12.29 -23.86 -11.58
C GLU A 910 10.76 -24.03 -11.60
N LEU A 911 10.27 -25.20 -11.21
CA LEU A 911 8.84 -25.44 -10.98
C LEU A 911 8.42 -24.73 -9.69
N ARG A 912 8.20 -23.42 -9.76
CA ARG A 912 7.55 -22.70 -8.67
C ARG A 912 6.08 -23.13 -8.61
N PRO A 913 5.56 -23.57 -7.44
CA PRO A 913 4.13 -23.59 -7.27
C PRO A 913 3.63 -22.15 -7.54
N PRO A 914 2.56 -21.96 -8.34
CA PRO A 914 2.06 -20.64 -8.66
C PRO A 914 1.92 -19.87 -7.37
N VAL A 915 2.55 -18.69 -7.29
CA VAL A 915 2.42 -17.79 -6.13
C VAL A 915 0.93 -17.67 -5.90
N LYS A 916 0.44 -18.33 -4.85
CA LYS A 916 -0.92 -18.09 -4.39
C LYS A 916 -0.83 -16.65 -3.92
N LEU A 917 -1.31 -15.72 -4.77
CA LEU A 917 -1.70 -14.37 -4.35
C LEU A 917 -2.28 -14.56 -2.96
N PRO A 918 -1.81 -13.82 -1.94
CA PRO A 918 -2.27 -14.04 -0.58
C PRO A 918 -3.78 -13.97 -0.64
N LYS A 919 -4.42 -15.14 -0.65
CA LYS A 919 -5.85 -15.23 -0.45
C LYS A 919 -5.95 -14.66 0.94
N LYS A 920 -6.42 -13.42 1.04
CA LYS A 920 -6.96 -12.89 2.28
C LYS A 920 -7.70 -14.08 2.87
N LYS A 921 -7.28 -14.55 4.04
CA LYS A 921 -7.91 -15.69 4.70
C LYS A 921 -9.39 -15.33 4.87
N GLN A 922 -10.19 -15.59 3.84
CA GLN A 922 -11.59 -15.88 3.99
C GLN A 922 -11.54 -17.17 4.79
N ARG A 923 -11.63 -17.02 6.12
CA ARG A 923 -11.98 -18.14 6.97
C ARG A 923 -13.18 -18.79 6.31
N GLU A 924 -13.02 -20.05 5.95
CA GLU A 924 -14.10 -20.91 5.47
C GLU A 924 -15.21 -20.90 6.52
N ALA A 925 -16.16 -20.00 6.34
CA ALA A 925 -17.41 -19.92 7.07
C ALA A 925 -18.53 -20.06 6.05
N VAL A 926 -18.54 -21.18 5.31
CA VAL A 926 -19.57 -21.46 4.29
C VAL A 926 -20.20 -22.85 4.48
N GLN A 927 -19.96 -23.58 5.57
CA GLN A 927 -20.63 -24.88 5.80
C GLN A 927 -21.33 -25.04 7.15
N ALA A 928 -21.56 -23.96 7.90
CA ALA A 928 -22.32 -24.01 9.15
C ALA A 928 -23.64 -23.21 9.15
N ALA A 929 -24.03 -22.61 8.02
CA ALA A 929 -25.17 -21.68 7.97
C ALA A 929 -26.56 -22.35 7.83
N GLU A 930 -26.66 -23.68 7.78
CA GLU A 930 -27.94 -24.38 7.58
C GLU A 930 -28.49 -25.12 8.82
N ALA A 931 -27.97 -24.85 10.04
CA ALA A 931 -28.54 -25.45 11.24
C ALA A 931 -28.77 -24.42 12.36
N GLY A 932 -30.04 -24.06 12.56
CA GLY A 932 -30.56 -23.61 13.85
C GLY A 932 -30.55 -22.10 14.09
N ALA A 933 -31.70 -21.47 13.84
CA ALA A 933 -32.03 -20.15 14.37
C ALA A 933 -32.00 -20.15 15.91
N THR A 934 -31.00 -19.52 16.51
CA THR A 934 -31.07 -18.98 17.87
C THR A 934 -30.26 -17.68 17.96
N ALA A 935 -30.79 -16.75 18.77
CA ALA A 935 -30.46 -15.33 18.89
C ALA A 935 -29.00 -14.93 18.61
N ALA A 936 -28.82 -13.97 17.69
CA ALA A 936 -27.57 -13.25 17.52
C ALA A 936 -27.18 -12.57 18.86
N ALA A 937 -25.98 -12.86 19.34
CA ALA A 937 -25.39 -12.15 20.47
C ALA A 937 -25.33 -10.64 20.17
N PRO A 938 -25.58 -9.76 21.15
CA PRO A 938 -25.55 -8.33 20.91
C PRO A 938 -24.12 -7.90 20.55
N LEU A 939 -23.96 -7.33 19.35
CA LEU A 939 -22.76 -6.59 18.96
C LEU A 939 -22.55 -5.48 19.99
N GLN A 940 -21.47 -5.58 20.76
CA GLN A 940 -21.15 -4.65 21.84
C GLN A 940 -20.79 -3.27 21.27
N THR A 941 -21.79 -2.43 21.06
CA THR A 941 -21.61 -1.00 20.86
C THR A 941 -21.44 -0.36 22.23
N LYS A 942 -20.33 0.32 22.48
CA LYS A 942 -20.22 1.28 23.60
C LYS A 942 -21.10 2.48 23.27
N GLY A 943 -22.41 2.28 23.31
CA GLY A 943 -23.40 3.34 23.18
C GLY A 943 -23.59 4.02 24.53
N TYR A 944 -23.47 5.35 24.56
CA TYR A 944 -24.03 6.14 25.65
C TYR A 944 -25.55 5.99 25.58
N THR A 945 -26.16 5.36 26.58
CA THR A 945 -27.60 5.40 26.81
C THR A 945 -28.03 6.84 27.12
N ILE A 946 -29.22 7.23 26.65
CA ILE A 946 -29.80 8.59 26.79
C ILE A 946 -29.84 9.06 28.25
N GLU A 947 -29.87 8.14 29.20
CA GLU A 947 -29.81 8.42 30.65
C GLU A 947 -28.55 9.22 31.04
N ASN A 948 -27.43 9.03 30.36
CA ASN A 948 -26.18 9.74 30.69
C ASN A 948 -26.09 11.17 30.11
N ILE A 949 -26.97 11.55 29.18
CA ILE A 949 -27.06 12.93 28.67
C ILE A 949 -27.94 13.80 29.58
N LEU A 950 -28.75 13.18 30.45
CA LEU A 950 -29.67 13.87 31.34
C LEU A 950 -29.02 14.34 32.65
N ASP A 951 -27.75 13.97 32.91
CA ASP A 951 -27.03 14.27 34.15
C ASP A 951 -25.89 15.30 34.00
N ASP A 952 -25.95 16.17 32.99
CA ASP A 952 -24.99 17.28 32.78
C ASP A 952 -25.10 18.42 33.82
N SER A 953 -25.77 18.19 34.96
CA SER A 953 -25.91 19.17 36.04
C SER A 953 -24.79 19.12 37.08
N LYS A 954 -23.76 18.29 36.92
CA LYS A 954 -22.58 18.27 37.80
C LYS A 954 -21.26 18.22 37.03
N THR A 955 -20.76 19.39 36.64
CA THR A 955 -19.32 19.65 36.62
C THR A 955 -18.81 19.69 38.08
N SER A 956 -18.89 18.57 38.80
CA SER A 956 -18.20 18.44 40.09
C SER A 956 -16.87 17.77 39.85
N CYS A 957 -15.77 18.41 40.27
CA CYS A 957 -14.46 17.79 40.41
C CYS A 957 -14.62 16.35 40.94
N ARG A 958 -14.06 15.37 40.24
CA ARG A 958 -14.01 14.00 40.75
C ARG A 958 -13.20 14.03 42.05
N ASN A 959 -13.84 13.87 43.21
CA ASN A 959 -13.17 13.67 44.49
C ASN A 959 -12.57 12.26 44.52
N SER A 960 -11.44 12.09 43.84
CA SER A 960 -10.65 10.86 43.87
C SER A 960 -9.31 11.16 44.52
N ASP A 961 -9.01 10.45 45.62
CA ASP A 961 -7.77 10.56 46.40
C ASP A 961 -6.58 9.84 45.72
N LEU A 962 -6.65 9.67 44.39
CA LEU A 962 -5.67 8.99 43.56
C LEU A 962 -5.02 9.98 42.61
N ILE A 963 -3.71 10.15 42.70
CA ILE A 963 -2.92 11.02 41.83
C ILE A 963 -1.92 10.16 41.05
N LEU A 964 -1.82 10.40 39.73
CA LEU A 964 -0.80 9.79 38.89
C LEU A 964 0.25 10.84 38.50
N VAL A 965 1.52 10.48 38.61
CA VAL A 965 2.66 11.35 38.31
C VAL A 965 3.47 10.73 37.19
N ALA A 966 3.45 11.39 36.03
CA ALA A 966 4.17 11.03 34.82
C ALA A 966 5.19 12.11 34.41
N SER A 967 5.64 12.92 35.36
CA SER A 967 6.61 14.01 35.16
C SER A 967 7.98 13.55 34.65
N LEU A 968 8.33 12.27 34.79
CA LEU A 968 9.58 11.67 34.33
C LEU A 968 9.49 11.03 32.93
N ILE A 969 8.33 11.13 32.27
CA ILE A 969 8.05 10.48 30.98
C ILE A 969 8.29 11.45 29.83
N GLU A 970 9.14 11.05 28.88
CA GLU A 970 9.56 11.90 27.75
C GLU A 970 8.62 11.76 26.53
N TYR A 971 8.14 10.54 26.31
CA TYR A 971 7.15 10.07 25.33
C TYR A 971 5.79 10.82 25.20
N PRO A 972 5.46 11.68 24.21
CA PRO A 972 4.08 12.19 24.03
C PRO A 972 3.04 11.08 23.84
N VAL A 973 3.41 10.04 23.09
CA VAL A 973 2.65 8.80 22.92
C VAL A 973 2.37 8.15 24.28
N ASN A 974 3.40 8.05 25.14
CA ASN A 974 3.29 7.45 26.46
C ASN A 974 2.36 8.27 27.38
N LEU A 975 2.55 9.59 27.42
CA LEU A 975 1.72 10.53 28.17
C LEU A 975 0.25 10.51 27.73
N GLY A 976 -0.03 10.39 26.43
CA GLY A 976 -1.39 10.31 25.89
C GLY A 976 -2.13 9.07 26.38
N GLY A 977 -1.48 7.89 26.33
CA GLY A 977 -2.10 6.67 26.87
C GLY A 977 -2.18 6.64 28.39
N LEU A 978 -1.25 7.29 29.11
CA LEU A 978 -1.34 7.46 30.57
C LEU A 978 -2.52 8.37 30.96
N SER A 979 -2.78 9.46 30.24
CA SER A 979 -3.98 10.30 30.41
C SER A 979 -5.25 9.47 30.26
N ARG A 980 -5.32 8.65 29.20
CA ARG A 980 -6.48 7.77 28.97
C ARG A 980 -6.64 6.74 30.08
N CYS A 981 -5.54 6.12 30.51
CA CYS A 981 -5.55 5.12 31.56
C CYS A 981 -6.00 5.71 32.90
N ALA A 982 -5.45 6.87 33.28
CA ALA A 982 -5.79 7.58 34.51
C ALA A 982 -7.25 8.03 34.52
N GLU A 983 -7.78 8.52 33.40
CA GLU A 983 -9.20 8.90 33.29
C GLU A 983 -10.11 7.68 33.48
N VAL A 984 -9.82 6.57 32.78
CA VAL A 984 -10.64 5.35 32.81
C VAL A 984 -10.68 4.72 34.20
N PHE A 985 -9.55 4.67 34.91
CA PHE A 985 -9.50 4.15 36.28
C PHE A 985 -9.90 5.18 37.35
N GLY A 986 -10.28 6.39 36.92
CA GLY A 986 -10.86 7.41 37.80
C GLY A 986 -9.86 8.06 38.74
N ALA A 987 -8.64 8.34 38.28
CA ALA A 987 -7.69 9.20 38.98
C ALA A 987 -8.26 10.62 39.15
N GLY A 988 -7.89 11.28 40.24
CA GLY A 988 -8.29 12.66 40.55
C GLY A 988 -7.51 13.69 39.75
N SER A 989 -6.23 13.42 39.47
CA SER A 989 -5.39 14.27 38.63
C SER A 989 -4.17 13.54 38.07
N LEU A 990 -3.63 14.06 36.96
CA LEU A 990 -2.38 13.61 36.33
C LEU A 990 -1.35 14.75 36.28
N TYR A 991 -0.12 14.49 36.72
CA TYR A 991 1.00 15.43 36.61
C TYR A 991 1.94 15.02 35.47
N ILE A 992 2.32 15.97 34.61
CA ILE A 992 3.19 15.75 33.43
C ILE A 992 4.31 16.80 33.35
N PRO A 993 5.41 16.58 32.59
CA PRO A 993 6.54 17.52 32.59
C PRO A 993 6.21 18.87 31.95
N SER A 994 5.32 18.91 30.94
CA SER A 994 4.84 20.15 30.33
C SER A 994 3.43 20.00 29.75
N LEU A 995 2.56 20.98 29.99
CA LEU A 995 1.23 21.08 29.40
C LEU A 995 1.25 21.30 27.88
N SER A 996 2.38 21.78 27.33
CA SER A 996 2.55 21.91 25.88
C SER A 996 2.34 20.59 25.14
N VAL A 997 2.63 19.45 25.77
CA VAL A 997 2.49 18.10 25.19
C VAL A 997 1.03 17.72 24.97
N VAL A 998 0.09 18.31 25.71
CA VAL A 998 -1.36 18.04 25.54
C VAL A 998 -1.86 18.54 24.18
N ALA A 999 -1.19 19.53 23.58
CA ALA A 999 -1.51 20.01 22.24
C ALA A 999 -0.93 19.13 21.12
N ASP A 1000 -0.01 18.21 21.43
CA ASP A 1000 0.70 17.37 20.47
C ASP A 1000 -0.24 16.38 19.77
N LYS A 1001 0.02 16.11 18.48
CA LYS A 1001 -0.81 15.22 17.66
C LYS A 1001 -0.74 13.77 18.12
N GLU A 1002 0.43 13.31 18.57
CA GLU A 1002 0.65 11.94 19.03
C GLU A 1002 0.04 11.71 20.42
N PHE A 1003 0.08 12.71 21.30
CA PHE A 1003 -0.65 12.69 22.57
C PHE A 1003 -2.17 12.55 22.32
N LYS A 1004 -2.74 13.44 21.50
CA LYS A 1004 -4.19 13.46 21.20
C LYS A 1004 -4.69 12.18 20.52
N ALA A 1005 -3.86 11.56 19.67
CA ALA A 1005 -4.20 10.30 19.01
C ALA A 1005 -4.44 9.16 20.00
N LEU A 1006 -3.77 9.18 21.17
CA LEU A 1006 -3.87 8.13 22.18
C LEU A 1006 -4.73 8.50 23.39
N SER A 1007 -4.79 9.78 23.76
CA SER A 1007 -5.61 10.25 24.87
C SER A 1007 -7.10 10.15 24.59
N VAL A 1008 -7.52 10.24 23.31
CA VAL A 1008 -8.91 10.14 22.85
C VAL A 1008 -9.84 11.02 23.71
N SER A 1009 -9.46 12.29 23.90
CA SER A 1009 -10.19 13.31 24.68
C SER A 1009 -10.23 13.11 26.20
N SER A 1010 -9.49 12.15 26.77
CA SER A 1010 -9.37 12.01 28.24
C SER A 1010 -8.83 13.26 28.94
N GLU A 1011 -8.01 14.06 28.26
CA GLU A 1011 -7.46 15.32 28.76
C GLU A 1011 -8.52 16.40 29.04
N VAL A 1012 -9.72 16.25 28.48
CA VAL A 1012 -10.87 17.14 28.75
C VAL A 1012 -11.58 16.77 30.05
N HIS A 1013 -11.46 15.50 30.46
CA HIS A 1013 -12.22 14.93 31.57
C HIS A 1013 -11.36 14.66 32.82
N LEU A 1014 -10.03 14.63 32.67
CA LEU A 1014 -9.06 14.43 33.74
C LEU A 1014 -8.29 15.75 33.99
N PRO A 1015 -8.24 16.27 35.22
CA PRO A 1015 -7.38 17.40 35.55
C PRO A 1015 -5.90 17.06 35.31
N ILE A 1016 -5.24 17.78 34.40
CA ILE A 1016 -3.81 17.62 34.10
C ILE A 1016 -3.05 18.85 34.60
N HIS A 1017 -1.99 18.62 35.37
CA HIS A 1017 -1.14 19.66 35.95
C HIS A 1017 0.29 19.57 35.40
N GLU A 1018 0.91 20.73 35.18
CA GLU A 1018 2.34 20.80 34.86
C GLU A 1018 3.17 20.66 36.13
N CYS A 1019 4.11 19.72 36.14
CA CYS A 1019 5.17 19.64 37.14
C CYS A 1019 6.44 19.10 36.48
N PRO A 1020 7.42 19.97 36.15
CA PRO A 1020 8.69 19.53 35.63
C PRO A 1020 9.49 18.76 36.69
N GLU A 1021 10.47 17.97 36.27
CA GLU A 1021 11.31 17.13 37.15
C GLU A 1021 11.92 17.92 38.33
N MET A 1022 12.43 19.12 38.07
CA MET A 1022 12.99 20.01 39.09
C MET A 1022 11.99 20.40 40.20
N GLY A 1023 10.70 20.46 39.89
CA GLY A 1023 9.63 20.78 40.84
C GLY A 1023 9.07 19.56 41.57
N LEU A 1024 9.43 18.35 41.14
CA LEU A 1024 8.76 17.13 41.56
C LEU A 1024 8.96 16.83 43.04
N LYS A 1025 10.19 17.00 43.54
CA LYS A 1025 10.52 16.80 44.96
C LYS A 1025 9.67 17.68 45.89
N GLN A 1026 9.48 18.95 45.52
CA GLN A 1026 8.67 19.89 46.31
C GLN A 1026 7.19 19.51 46.27
N MET A 1027 6.69 19.10 45.10
CA MET A 1027 5.31 18.66 44.92
C MET A 1027 5.00 17.42 45.75
N LEU A 1028 5.88 16.40 45.72
CA LEU A 1028 5.72 15.17 46.49
C LEU A 1028 5.73 15.45 48.00
N ALA A 1029 6.65 16.28 48.48
CA ALA A 1029 6.69 16.71 49.89
C ALA A 1029 5.41 17.46 50.31
N ALA A 1030 4.86 18.32 49.45
CA ALA A 1030 3.58 18.98 49.69
C ALA A 1030 2.42 17.98 49.78
N LYS A 1031 2.37 16.99 48.87
CA LYS A 1031 1.34 15.95 48.89
C LYS A 1031 1.42 15.04 50.11
N LYS A 1032 2.63 14.74 50.62
CA LYS A 1032 2.79 14.06 51.92
C LYS A 1032 2.17 14.85 53.07
N ASN A 1033 2.39 16.16 53.11
CA ASN A 1033 1.79 17.03 54.13
C ASN A 1033 0.26 17.10 54.02
N GLU A 1034 -0.30 16.89 52.83
CA GLU A 1034 -1.74 16.75 52.58
C GLU A 1034 -2.29 15.35 52.95
N GLY A 1035 -1.45 14.45 53.45
CA GLY A 1035 -1.82 13.10 53.89
C GLY A 1035 -1.86 12.06 52.76
N TYR A 1036 -1.21 12.30 51.62
CA TYR A 1036 -1.01 11.28 50.60
C TYR A 1036 0.18 10.39 50.93
N THR A 1037 0.05 9.10 50.65
CA THR A 1037 1.17 8.16 50.61
C THR A 1037 1.76 8.14 49.21
N ILE A 1038 3.07 8.36 49.09
CA ILE A 1038 3.79 8.40 47.82
C ILE A 1038 4.31 7.00 47.50
N VAL A 1039 3.85 6.45 46.38
CA VAL A 1039 4.17 5.07 45.95
C VAL A 1039 4.91 5.11 44.62
N GLY A 1040 6.16 4.64 44.62
CA GLY A 1040 6.94 4.48 43.40
C GLY A 1040 6.56 3.19 42.67
N ILE A 1041 6.26 3.28 41.37
CA ILE A 1041 6.09 2.11 40.51
C ILE A 1041 7.45 1.84 39.85
N GLU A 1042 8.25 1.00 40.49
CA GLU A 1042 9.64 0.74 40.09
C GLU A 1042 10.08 -0.65 40.57
N GLN A 1043 11.09 -1.22 39.92
CA GLN A 1043 11.73 -2.46 40.34
C GLN A 1043 12.95 -2.16 41.22
N THR A 1044 12.81 -2.38 42.53
CA THR A 1044 13.89 -2.19 43.52
C THR A 1044 13.99 -3.41 44.45
N ASP A 1045 15.11 -3.55 45.13
CA ASP A 1045 15.35 -4.57 46.15
C ASP A 1045 14.39 -4.48 47.35
N HIS A 1046 13.75 -3.33 47.55
CA HIS A 1046 12.76 -3.07 48.59
C HIS A 1046 11.32 -2.96 48.05
N SER A 1047 11.07 -3.31 46.79
CA SER A 1047 9.74 -3.24 46.19
C SER A 1047 8.83 -4.36 46.68
N VAL A 1048 7.57 -4.02 46.95
CA VAL A 1048 6.55 -5.01 47.28
C VAL A 1048 5.92 -5.52 45.98
N ILE A 1049 5.82 -6.84 45.84
CA ILE A 1049 5.28 -7.45 44.63
C ILE A 1049 3.75 -7.26 44.58
N LEU A 1050 3.28 -6.54 43.55
CA LEU A 1050 1.87 -6.29 43.30
C LEU A 1050 1.08 -7.61 43.22
N GLY A 1051 -0.08 -7.66 43.88
CA GLY A 1051 -0.95 -8.83 43.95
C GLY A 1051 -0.59 -9.84 45.05
N THR A 1052 0.47 -9.60 45.83
CA THR A 1052 0.72 -10.34 47.08
C THR A 1052 -0.04 -9.75 48.25
N ALA A 1053 -0.18 -10.50 49.36
CA ALA A 1053 -0.86 -10.04 50.56
C ALA A 1053 -0.19 -8.82 51.23
N GLU A 1054 1.09 -8.58 50.93
CA GLU A 1054 1.87 -7.46 51.45
C GLU A 1054 1.67 -6.18 50.63
N ALA A 1055 1.20 -6.28 49.37
CA ALA A 1055 1.00 -5.16 48.45
C ALA A 1055 -0.37 -4.46 48.66
N VAL A 1056 -0.59 -3.95 49.87
CA VAL A 1056 -1.78 -3.14 50.19
C VAL A 1056 -1.56 -1.71 49.70
N LEU A 1057 -2.30 -1.32 48.67
CA LEU A 1057 -2.22 0.03 48.12
C LEU A 1057 -2.98 1.00 49.06
N PRO A 1058 -2.44 2.20 49.31
CA PRO A 1058 -3.07 3.17 50.20
C PRO A 1058 -4.28 3.81 49.51
N THR A 1059 -5.37 4.06 50.23
CA THR A 1059 -6.57 4.72 49.66
C THR A 1059 -6.28 6.13 49.14
N LYS A 1060 -5.41 6.88 49.82
CA LYS A 1060 -4.95 8.21 49.41
C LYS A 1060 -3.52 8.14 48.90
N ALA A 1061 -3.38 7.96 47.58
CA ALA A 1061 -2.13 7.56 46.94
C ALA A 1061 -1.66 8.55 45.87
N VAL A 1062 -0.35 8.76 45.82
CA VAL A 1062 0.34 9.36 44.66
C VAL A 1062 1.20 8.28 44.04
N PHE A 1063 0.87 7.83 42.82
CA PHE A 1063 1.69 6.88 42.07
C PHE A 1063 2.70 7.62 41.19
N VAL A 1064 3.98 7.35 41.39
CA VAL A 1064 5.09 7.96 40.64
C VAL A 1064 5.67 6.95 39.67
N LEU A 1065 5.65 7.29 38.37
CA LEU A 1065 6.20 6.48 37.29
C LEU A 1065 7.64 6.89 36.98
N GLY A 1066 8.52 5.91 36.82
CA GLY A 1066 9.91 6.13 36.39
C GLY A 1066 10.06 6.43 34.89
N SER A 1067 11.17 7.06 34.53
CA SER A 1067 11.60 7.25 33.13
C SER A 1067 11.77 5.91 32.42
N GLU A 1068 11.44 5.85 31.14
CA GLU A 1068 11.55 4.63 30.32
C GLU A 1068 12.99 4.08 30.24
N ARG A 1069 13.99 4.94 30.43
CA ARG A 1069 15.42 4.57 30.34
C ARG A 1069 16.09 4.44 31.71
N TYR A 1070 15.76 5.33 32.63
CA TYR A 1070 16.51 5.50 33.88
C TYR A 1070 15.70 5.20 35.12
N GLY A 1071 14.40 4.89 34.98
CA GLY A 1071 13.52 4.66 36.11
C GLY A 1071 13.31 5.92 36.95
N ILE A 1072 13.02 5.74 38.24
CA ILE A 1072 12.93 6.84 39.22
C ILE A 1072 14.34 7.26 39.67
N PRO A 1073 14.76 8.53 39.51
CA PRO A 1073 16.05 9.01 39.99
C PRO A 1073 16.25 8.79 41.50
N GLY A 1074 17.47 8.43 41.92
CA GLY A 1074 17.78 8.11 43.32
C GLY A 1074 17.46 9.22 44.32
N GLU A 1075 17.56 10.49 43.90
CA GLU A 1075 17.18 11.64 44.74
C GLU A 1075 15.68 11.77 45.00
N LEU A 1076 14.84 11.22 44.10
CA LEU A 1076 13.39 11.14 44.24
C LEU A 1076 12.95 9.85 44.94
N MET A 1077 13.75 8.77 44.84
CA MET A 1077 13.47 7.53 45.56
C MET A 1077 13.39 7.75 47.08
N LEU A 1078 14.16 8.69 47.63
CA LEU A 1078 14.13 9.07 49.05
C LEU A 1078 12.80 9.71 49.49
N GLU A 1079 12.00 10.22 48.54
CA GLU A 1079 10.70 10.81 48.80
C GLU A 1079 9.56 9.78 48.65
N MET A 1080 9.84 8.53 48.29
CA MET A 1080 8.81 7.48 48.22
C MET A 1080 8.58 6.88 49.60
N ASP A 1081 7.32 6.65 49.98
CA ASP A 1081 6.98 5.95 51.23
C ASP A 1081 7.06 4.43 51.04
N THR A 1082 6.79 3.94 49.82
CA THR A 1082 6.96 2.54 49.45
C THR A 1082 7.15 2.40 47.94
N PHE A 1083 7.68 1.25 47.50
CA PHE A 1083 7.75 0.86 46.09
C PHE A 1083 6.89 -0.36 45.81
N VAL A 1084 6.32 -0.40 44.62
CA VAL A 1084 5.53 -1.53 44.14
C VAL A 1084 6.07 -1.98 42.80
N GLU A 1085 6.35 -3.28 42.69
CA GLU A 1085 6.81 -3.89 41.45
C GLU A 1085 5.80 -4.91 40.90
N ILE A 1086 5.74 -5.04 39.58
CA ILE A 1086 4.93 -6.05 38.91
C ILE A 1086 5.80 -7.28 38.66
N ARG A 1087 5.36 -8.45 39.16
CA ARG A 1087 6.09 -9.71 38.96
C ARG A 1087 6.24 -10.02 37.47
N GLN A 1088 7.47 -10.22 37.03
CA GLN A 1088 7.79 -10.63 35.66
C GLN A 1088 8.22 -12.11 35.62
N LEU A 1089 7.76 -12.84 34.62
CA LEU A 1089 8.08 -14.26 34.41
C LEU A 1089 8.94 -14.51 33.15
N GLY A 1090 9.11 -13.48 32.31
CA GLY A 1090 9.81 -13.56 31.03
C GLY A 1090 11.25 -13.05 31.09
N ILE A 1091 11.90 -13.00 29.93
CA ILE A 1091 13.31 -12.58 29.77
C ILE A 1091 13.45 -11.05 29.53
N VAL A 1092 12.36 -10.39 29.10
CA VAL A 1092 12.35 -8.94 28.88
C VAL A 1092 12.51 -8.23 30.23
N ARG A 1093 13.35 -7.19 30.27
CA ARG A 1093 13.76 -6.51 31.51
C ARG A 1093 12.63 -5.76 32.21
N SER A 1094 11.72 -5.13 31.46
CA SER A 1094 10.66 -4.31 32.02
C SER A 1094 9.43 -4.23 31.11
N LEU A 1095 8.28 -3.88 31.72
CA LEU A 1095 7.06 -3.54 30.98
C LEU A 1095 7.14 -2.11 30.42
N ASN A 1096 6.37 -1.84 29.36
CA ASN A 1096 6.12 -0.46 28.94
C ASN A 1096 5.41 0.31 30.07
N VAL A 1097 5.79 1.56 30.29
CA VAL A 1097 5.31 2.39 31.41
C VAL A 1097 3.78 2.58 31.44
N GLN A 1098 3.12 2.68 30.28
CA GLN A 1098 1.67 2.76 30.21
C GLN A 1098 1.00 1.48 30.71
N THR A 1099 1.60 0.34 30.34
CA THR A 1099 1.10 -0.99 30.73
C THR A 1099 1.32 -1.22 32.22
N ALA A 1100 2.48 -0.81 32.74
CA ALA A 1100 2.76 -0.89 34.17
C ALA A 1100 1.78 -0.03 34.99
N ALA A 1101 1.54 1.22 34.57
CA ALA A 1101 0.56 2.09 35.20
C ALA A 1101 -0.85 1.47 35.17
N ALA A 1102 -1.28 0.91 34.03
CA ALA A 1102 -2.59 0.28 33.89
C ALA A 1102 -2.79 -0.90 34.86
N VAL A 1103 -1.77 -1.74 35.04
CA VAL A 1103 -1.84 -2.88 35.96
C VAL A 1103 -1.93 -2.42 37.41
N VAL A 1104 -1.12 -1.43 37.82
CA VAL A 1104 -1.16 -0.89 39.19
C VAL A 1104 -2.48 -0.17 39.47
N LEU A 1105 -2.97 0.64 38.53
CA LEU A 1105 -4.24 1.36 38.67
C LEU A 1105 -5.43 0.40 38.71
N ALA A 1106 -5.42 -0.65 37.89
CA ALA A 1106 -6.45 -1.69 37.94
C ALA A 1106 -6.46 -2.42 39.30
N GLU A 1107 -5.29 -2.70 39.86
CA GLU A 1107 -5.17 -3.31 41.17
C GLU A 1107 -5.62 -2.36 42.29
N TYR A 1108 -5.28 -1.07 42.21
CA TYR A 1108 -5.79 -0.04 43.13
C TYR A 1108 -7.31 0.01 43.11
N VAL A 1109 -7.91 0.05 41.91
CA VAL A 1109 -9.37 0.03 41.76
C VAL A 1109 -9.92 -1.25 42.37
N ARG A 1110 -9.37 -2.43 42.07
CA ARG A 1110 -9.80 -3.71 42.64
C ARG A 1110 -9.74 -3.75 44.19
N GLN A 1111 -8.77 -3.07 44.80
CA GLN A 1111 -8.62 -3.03 46.26
C GLN A 1111 -9.58 -2.04 46.95
N HIS A 1112 -10.04 -1.00 46.24
CA HIS A 1112 -10.76 0.12 46.84
C HIS A 1112 -12.14 0.40 46.25
N ARG A 1113 -12.52 -0.26 45.16
CA ARG A 1113 -13.79 -0.10 44.43
C ARG A 1113 -14.28 -1.45 43.93
#